data_AF-A0A3N4VLE7-F1
#
_entry.id   AF-A0A3N4VLE7-F1
#
_cell.length_a   1.000
_cell.length_b   1.000
_cell.length_c   1.000
_cell.angle_alpha   90.00
_cell.angle_beta   90.00
_cell.angle_gamma   90.00
#
_symmetry.space_group_name_H-M   'P 1'
#
loop_
_entity.id
_entity.type
_entity.pdbx_description
1 polymer ?
#
loop_
_entity_poly.entity_id
_entity_poly.type
_entity_poly.pdbx_seq_one_letter_code
_entity_poly.pdbx_strand_id
1 'polypeptide(L)'
;MSAELTLGAEEELHLIDLQTKRLSARAPQLLSKLPPEKFGAELQRTTVETNVPVVTNLTDLRTEILALRKELVDVATDAELAIAAAGTAPRSEFADFELTTTGRYGRMQEQYRMLVDEQLICGLQVHVGVADRDMAVQIMGRVAPALPALLALSASSPFWNGQDTGYASIRSIIWQRWPSAGATGPMANAGEYDRLVQDLIGSGVIADAKMAYFDVRPSSHAPTLELRTCDACPLVDDAVLIAGLFRAAVRKAEVDILDGKPEKLRAQPLHRAAMWQAARAGLTGELLDLGVHPERLPAAQAIRQLSASLRPQLEELGDWADVEGLIEQTLARGNSADRQRAAYAENGRLDDVVDLVVKETHGSAGGDAASLPSITGYRFRAGDEAIGPGLRARPAYADIADYFHKLDSATIQQHAEARDDWTKNQGLSFTVGGELRGFTVDLVPRIVTNHEWSQLAKGLTQRARAIESFLQDAYGARRIVADGVLAEADVVDAMGWRVEAALLPTGTVRAPIQGFDLIRNEFGGWRVLEDNVRSPSGAAYAVAVRHLLDEIVPEAPRPAGLLDPETVFGLLRETLLAHAKSDDPTGAVLSAGSDSSAWYEHKALAEGAGFLLVTADDLAVSDHRVVERATGRVIDTLYLRLDIELIEVASAADPDLGVKIMDVAATGDVFLANAPGNGLADDKAMYVAVPDLIEYYLDEKPLLESVPTYRLSDEAEKLSVLDRVGELVTKPVDGEGGHGVLIGPSANAAAVAERRAEIAEDPARWVAQEVVTLSSHPTLTARGLEPRHVDLRAFVYLTGVGPTQSRLADFGLTRVAPEGSMVVNSSRGGGAKDTWIIGPEPSEEH
;
A
#
# COMPACT_ATOMS: atom_id res chain seq x y z
N MET A 1 31.74 5.34 41.12
CA MET A 1 30.31 4.97 41.06
C MET A 1 30.26 3.49 40.70
N SER A 2 29.31 2.72 41.25
CA SER A 2 29.07 1.34 40.73
C SER A 2 28.72 1.45 39.24
N ALA A 3 29.24 0.55 38.41
CA ALA A 3 28.93 0.55 36.98
C ALA A 3 27.49 0.08 36.70
N GLU A 4 26.81 -0.50 37.69
CA GLU A 4 25.46 -1.08 37.55
C GLU A 4 24.42 -0.04 37.08
N LEU A 5 23.61 -0.43 36.10
CA LEU A 5 22.48 0.31 35.52
C LEU A 5 22.84 1.70 34.95
N THR A 6 24.15 1.97 34.77
CA THR A 6 24.63 3.07 33.94
C THR A 6 24.28 2.83 32.47
N LEU A 7 24.24 3.89 31.69
CA LEU A 7 23.88 3.89 30.28
C LEU A 7 25.05 4.34 29.42
N GLY A 8 25.18 3.75 28.25
CA GLY A 8 25.96 4.24 27.12
C GLY A 8 25.20 3.97 25.83
N ALA A 9 25.53 4.66 24.76
CA ALA A 9 24.96 4.41 23.44
C ALA A 9 25.98 4.67 22.34
N GLU A 10 25.84 3.92 21.25
CA GLU A 10 26.61 4.11 20.02
C GLU A 10 25.61 4.31 18.88
N GLU A 11 25.80 5.36 18.07
CA GLU A 11 24.99 5.61 16.88
C GLU A 11 25.86 5.54 15.63
N GLU A 12 25.46 4.70 14.68
CA GLU A 12 26.01 4.73 13.33
C GLU A 12 25.20 5.73 12.48
N LEU A 13 25.88 6.62 11.77
CA LEU A 13 25.27 7.73 11.04
C LEU A 13 25.74 7.77 9.59
N HIS A 14 24.80 7.73 8.65
CA HIS A 14 25.10 7.87 7.23
C HIS A 14 25.56 9.30 6.89
N LEU A 15 26.53 9.43 5.99
CA LEU A 15 26.94 10.70 5.39
C LEU A 15 26.25 10.90 4.05
N ILE A 16 25.54 12.01 3.92
CA ILE A 16 24.77 12.40 2.74
C ILE A 16 25.39 13.63 2.11
N ASP A 17 25.61 13.58 0.79
CA ASP A 17 25.96 14.76 0.00
C ASP A 17 24.72 15.64 -0.20
N LEU A 18 24.79 16.90 0.24
CA LEU A 18 23.63 17.79 0.22
C LEU A 18 23.19 18.19 -1.20
N GLN A 19 24.10 18.17 -2.17
CA GLN A 19 23.79 18.52 -3.56
C GLN A 19 23.15 17.33 -4.28
N THR A 20 23.70 16.12 -4.11
CA THR A 20 23.21 14.95 -4.84
C THR A 20 22.21 14.10 -4.07
N LYS A 21 22.02 14.36 -2.77
CA LYS A 21 21.18 13.56 -1.84
C LYS A 21 21.56 12.07 -1.80
N ARG A 22 22.83 11.77 -2.05
CA ARG A 22 23.38 10.39 -2.10
C ARG A 22 24.38 10.18 -0.97
N LEU A 23 24.68 8.91 -0.67
CA LEU A 23 25.73 8.55 0.26
C LEU A 23 27.10 9.12 -0.17
N SER A 24 27.90 9.55 0.80
CA SER A 24 29.23 10.12 0.55
C SER A 24 30.33 9.35 1.29
N ALA A 25 31.30 8.81 0.55
CA ALA A 25 32.43 8.05 1.11
C ALA A 25 33.54 8.93 1.77
N ARG A 26 33.14 10.08 2.31
CA ARG A 26 34.02 11.13 2.85
C ARG A 26 34.21 11.05 4.38
N ALA A 27 33.77 9.98 5.05
CA ALA A 27 33.94 9.83 6.51
C ALA A 27 35.38 9.99 7.01
N PRO A 28 36.42 9.43 6.33
CA PRO A 28 37.81 9.62 6.78
C PRO A 28 38.24 11.09 6.85
N GLN A 29 37.67 11.95 5.99
CA GLN A 29 37.98 13.39 5.99
C GLN A 29 37.35 14.09 7.20
N LEU A 30 36.13 13.74 7.58
CA LEU A 30 35.46 14.28 8.76
C LEU A 30 36.12 13.79 10.05
N LEU A 31 36.40 12.49 10.16
CA LEU A 31 37.02 11.89 11.34
C LEU A 31 38.39 12.48 11.66
N SER A 32 39.14 12.95 10.66
CA SER A 32 40.43 13.63 10.89
C SER A 32 40.32 14.96 11.66
N LYS A 33 39.11 15.52 11.75
CA LYS A 33 38.80 16.79 12.43
C LYS A 33 38.07 16.59 13.76
N LEU A 34 37.73 15.34 14.11
CA LEU A 34 36.91 15.00 15.25
C LEU A 34 37.71 14.23 16.31
N PRO A 35 37.33 14.32 17.59
CA PRO A 35 37.99 13.59 18.67
C PRO A 35 37.79 12.06 18.50
N PRO A 36 38.87 11.27 18.37
CA PRO A 36 38.79 9.83 18.10
C PRO A 36 38.21 8.99 19.24
N GLU A 37 38.14 9.54 20.45
CA GLU A 37 37.48 8.91 21.60
C GLU A 37 35.95 9.00 21.56
N LYS A 38 35.40 9.91 20.74
CA LYS A 38 33.95 10.10 20.57
C LYS A 38 33.45 9.67 19.19
N PHE A 39 34.32 9.72 18.18
CA PHE A 39 33.93 9.45 16.78
C PHE A 39 34.79 8.34 16.17
N GLY A 40 34.13 7.29 15.69
CA GLY A 40 34.72 6.08 15.16
C GLY A 40 34.59 5.96 13.64
N ALA A 41 35.56 5.27 13.03
CA ALA A 41 35.47 4.83 11.65
C ALA A 41 34.75 3.48 11.57
N GLU A 42 33.81 3.37 10.63
CA GLU A 42 33.09 2.13 10.39
C GLU A 42 33.64 1.30 9.21
N LEU A 43 33.08 0.10 9.04
CA LEU A 43 33.34 -0.77 7.87
C LEU A 43 33.20 0.01 6.55
N GLN A 44 32.22 0.91 6.50
CA GLN A 44 31.89 1.70 5.33
C GLN A 44 32.44 3.11 5.46
N ARG A 45 32.99 3.63 4.35
CA ARG A 45 33.51 5.01 4.31
C ARG A 45 32.40 6.07 4.27
N THR A 46 31.16 5.63 4.22
CA THR A 46 29.93 6.43 4.19
C THR A 46 29.29 6.62 5.56
N THR A 47 29.89 6.08 6.61
CA THR A 47 29.30 6.05 7.96
C THR A 47 30.29 6.58 9.00
N VAL A 48 29.77 7.31 9.99
CA VAL A 48 30.49 7.73 11.19
C VAL A 48 29.79 7.15 12.41
N GLU A 49 30.53 6.53 13.32
CA GLU A 49 30.01 6.08 14.61
C GLU A 49 30.23 7.16 15.67
N THR A 50 29.22 7.43 16.51
CA THR A 50 29.35 8.29 17.70
C THR A 50 29.27 7.46 18.96
N ASN A 51 30.10 7.77 19.95
CA ASN A 51 30.22 7.04 21.20
C ASN A 51 29.82 7.95 22.38
N VAL A 52 28.69 7.66 23.03
CA VAL A 52 28.19 8.42 24.18
C VAL A 52 28.99 8.03 25.44
N PRO A 53 29.44 9.00 26.25
CA PRO A 53 30.08 8.71 27.53
C PRO A 53 29.12 7.99 28.50
N VAL A 54 29.66 7.35 29.53
CA VAL A 54 28.83 6.66 30.53
C VAL A 54 28.01 7.68 31.33
N VAL A 55 26.68 7.54 31.28
CA VAL A 55 25.71 8.38 32.00
C VAL A 55 24.87 7.56 32.97
N THR A 56 24.10 8.23 33.84
CA THR A 56 23.33 7.57 34.92
C THR A 56 21.81 7.67 34.73
N ASN A 57 21.34 8.57 33.86
CA ASN A 57 19.92 8.82 33.64
C ASN A 57 19.65 9.17 32.16
N LEU A 58 18.37 9.10 31.77
CA LEU A 58 17.93 9.33 30.39
C LEU A 58 18.09 10.79 29.93
N THR A 59 18.02 11.75 30.84
CA THR A 59 18.21 13.18 30.52
C THR A 59 19.64 13.47 30.06
N ASP A 60 20.63 12.92 30.77
CA ASP A 60 22.04 13.03 30.42
C ASP A 60 22.31 12.29 29.09
N LEU A 61 21.77 11.08 28.92
CA LEU A 61 21.88 10.32 27.66
C LEU A 61 21.37 11.15 26.46
N ARG A 62 20.18 11.73 26.59
CA ARG A 62 19.58 12.60 25.58
C ARG A 62 20.46 13.80 25.25
N THR A 63 21.04 14.43 26.27
CA THR A 63 21.89 15.63 26.13
C THR A 63 23.19 15.29 25.39
N GLU A 64 23.82 14.19 25.73
CA GLU A 64 25.08 13.76 25.11
C GLU A 64 24.89 13.33 23.66
N ILE A 65 23.81 12.61 23.32
CA ILE A 65 23.49 12.26 21.92
C ILE A 65 23.32 13.54 21.08
N LEU A 66 22.56 14.52 21.59
CA LEU A 66 22.38 15.81 20.90
C LEU A 66 23.71 16.56 20.72
N ALA A 67 24.57 16.54 21.73
CA ALA A 67 25.88 17.20 21.68
C ALA A 67 26.80 16.57 20.61
N LEU A 68 26.85 15.23 20.56
CA LEU A 68 27.64 14.49 19.57
C LEU A 68 27.15 14.73 18.14
N ARG A 69 25.83 14.65 17.93
CA ARG A 69 25.23 14.96 16.63
C ARG A 69 25.52 16.39 16.21
N LYS A 70 25.37 17.37 17.13
CA LYS A 70 25.68 18.77 16.83
C LYS A 70 27.14 18.96 16.43
N GLU A 71 28.08 18.39 17.17
CA GLU A 71 29.51 18.49 16.85
C GLU A 71 29.83 17.91 15.46
N LEU A 72 29.23 16.78 15.12
CA LEU A 72 29.38 16.16 13.80
C LEU A 72 28.70 16.97 12.67
N VAL A 73 27.51 17.52 12.91
CA VAL A 73 26.79 18.39 11.95
C VAL A 73 27.60 19.65 11.64
N ASP A 74 28.17 20.29 12.68
CA ASP A 74 28.98 21.51 12.52
C ASP A 74 30.20 21.22 11.60
N VAL A 75 30.84 20.06 11.72
CA VAL A 75 31.98 19.66 10.87
C VAL A 75 31.54 19.20 9.47
N ALA A 76 30.41 18.51 9.36
CA ALA A 76 29.88 18.02 8.08
C ALA A 76 29.40 19.15 7.17
N THR A 77 28.75 20.18 7.74
CA THR A 77 28.21 21.33 7.01
C THR A 77 29.30 22.08 6.24
N ASP A 78 30.48 22.26 6.84
CA ASP A 78 31.66 22.87 6.21
C ASP A 78 32.15 22.09 4.96
N ALA A 79 31.79 20.82 4.83
CA ALA A 79 32.15 19.94 3.71
C ALA A 79 31.00 19.73 2.70
N GLU A 80 29.91 20.49 2.81
CA GLU A 80 28.66 20.30 2.05
C GLU A 80 28.03 18.91 2.25
N LEU A 81 28.20 18.36 3.45
CA LEU A 81 27.66 17.07 3.87
C LEU A 81 26.62 17.25 4.97
N ALA A 82 25.71 16.28 5.06
CA ALA A 82 24.80 16.10 6.17
C ALA A 82 24.95 14.69 6.75
N ILE A 83 24.53 14.54 8.01
CA ILE A 83 24.34 13.23 8.64
C ILE A 83 22.87 12.79 8.61
N ALA A 84 22.64 11.48 8.54
CA ALA A 84 21.33 10.86 8.61
C ALA A 84 21.37 9.62 9.52
N ALA A 85 20.58 9.63 10.61
CA ALA A 85 20.39 8.49 11.49
C ALA A 85 19.20 7.65 10.98
N ALA A 86 19.46 6.62 10.19
CA ALA A 86 18.44 5.70 9.68
C ALA A 86 19.04 4.31 9.45
N GLY A 87 18.24 3.26 9.58
CA GLY A 87 18.70 1.87 9.44
C GLY A 87 19.34 1.57 8.09
N THR A 88 18.89 2.25 7.04
CA THR A 88 19.46 2.32 5.69
C THR A 88 19.31 3.75 5.19
N ALA A 89 20.23 4.19 4.34
CA ALA A 89 20.04 5.44 3.62
C ALA A 89 18.88 5.30 2.63
N PRO A 90 17.87 6.20 2.64
CA PRO A 90 16.69 6.10 1.77
C PRO A 90 17.05 5.99 0.29
N ARG A 91 18.08 6.74 -0.12
CA ARG A 91 18.69 6.69 -1.45
C ARG A 91 20.07 6.04 -1.38
N SER A 92 20.06 4.72 -1.30
CA SER A 92 21.24 3.86 -1.44
C SER A 92 21.16 3.08 -2.76
N GLU A 93 22.27 2.94 -3.45
CA GLU A 93 22.44 2.06 -4.62
C GLU A 93 23.60 1.08 -4.34
N PHE A 94 23.57 -0.12 -4.93
CA PHE A 94 24.69 -1.06 -4.84
C PHE A 94 26.05 -0.45 -5.23
N ALA A 95 26.04 0.51 -6.15
CA ALA A 95 27.25 1.22 -6.59
C ALA A 95 27.86 2.15 -5.53
N ASP A 96 27.11 2.52 -4.49
CA ASP A 96 27.57 3.41 -3.41
C ASP A 96 28.50 2.70 -2.41
N PHE A 97 28.74 1.39 -2.60
CA PHE A 97 29.51 0.57 -1.68
C PHE A 97 31.03 0.80 -1.80
N GLU A 98 31.57 1.72 -0.98
CA GLU A 98 33.01 1.91 -0.80
C GLU A 98 33.48 1.44 0.59
N LEU A 99 34.21 0.33 0.61
CA LEU A 99 34.80 -0.21 1.85
C LEU A 99 36.01 0.59 2.34
N THR A 100 36.16 0.65 3.65
CA THR A 100 37.40 1.09 4.27
C THR A 100 38.49 0.05 4.00
N THR A 101 39.53 0.41 3.25
CA THR A 101 40.65 -0.47 2.89
C THR A 101 41.60 -0.71 4.08
N THR A 102 41.13 -1.41 5.12
CA THR A 102 42.00 -1.97 6.17
C THR A 102 42.09 -3.49 6.02
N GLY A 103 43.17 -4.08 6.52
CA GLY A 103 43.44 -5.52 6.37
C GLY A 103 42.39 -6.45 7.00
N ARG A 104 41.56 -5.96 7.94
CA ARG A 104 40.44 -6.74 8.50
C ARG A 104 39.27 -6.82 7.52
N TYR A 105 38.90 -5.68 6.93
CA TYR A 105 37.72 -5.57 6.09
C TYR A 105 37.90 -6.21 4.71
N GLY A 106 39.10 -6.14 4.12
CA GLY A 106 39.41 -6.88 2.88
C GLY A 106 39.23 -8.39 3.04
N ARG A 107 39.64 -8.96 4.19
CA ARG A 107 39.42 -10.39 4.49
C ARG A 107 37.94 -10.72 4.65
N MET A 108 37.18 -9.86 5.31
CA MET A 108 35.72 -10.06 5.43
C MET A 108 35.05 -10.05 4.06
N GLN A 109 35.45 -9.14 3.15
CA GLN A 109 34.89 -9.10 1.80
C GLN A 109 35.17 -10.39 1.02
N GLU A 110 36.39 -10.94 1.09
CA GLU A 110 36.71 -12.22 0.45
C GLU A 110 35.91 -13.38 1.04
N GLN A 111 35.77 -13.43 2.36
CA GLN A 111 35.17 -14.56 3.08
C GLN A 111 33.63 -14.57 3.04
N TYR A 112 32.99 -13.40 3.13
CA TYR A 112 31.53 -13.28 3.31
C TYR A 112 30.80 -12.68 2.09
N ARG A 113 31.54 -12.11 1.13
CA ARG A 113 31.05 -11.64 -0.19
C ARG A 113 29.79 -10.76 -0.07
N MET A 114 28.68 -11.21 -0.64
CA MET A 114 27.38 -10.52 -0.70
C MET A 114 26.93 -9.93 0.64
N LEU A 115 27.20 -10.61 1.77
CA LEU A 115 26.82 -10.09 3.09
C LEU A 115 27.56 -8.82 3.47
N VAL A 116 28.80 -8.67 3.01
CA VAL A 116 29.56 -7.43 3.16
C VAL A 116 29.03 -6.43 2.15
N ASP A 117 28.92 -6.78 0.88
CA ASP A 117 28.53 -5.86 -0.22
C ASP A 117 27.13 -5.23 -0.03
N GLU A 118 26.26 -5.85 0.78
CA GLU A 118 24.91 -5.36 1.09
C GLU A 118 24.81 -4.63 2.45
N GLN A 119 25.91 -4.49 3.18
CA GLN A 119 25.93 -4.00 4.58
C GLN A 119 25.86 -2.47 4.71
N LEU A 120 25.09 -1.76 3.87
CA LEU A 120 24.83 -0.31 3.97
C LEU A 120 23.78 0.02 5.03
N ILE A 121 24.08 -0.35 6.27
CA ILE A 121 23.15 -0.27 7.39
C ILE A 121 23.76 0.51 8.57
N CYS A 122 22.92 1.21 9.32
CA CYS A 122 23.29 1.88 10.57
C CYS A 122 22.41 1.44 11.74
N GLY A 123 23.02 1.07 12.86
CA GLY A 123 22.33 0.70 14.10
C GLY A 123 22.37 1.75 15.20
N LEU A 124 21.43 1.62 16.14
CA LEU A 124 21.54 2.15 17.49
C LEU A 124 21.96 1.01 18.41
N GLN A 125 23.06 1.21 19.14
CA GLN A 125 23.54 0.27 20.14
C GLN A 125 23.36 0.89 21.52
N VAL A 126 22.82 0.14 22.49
CA VAL A 126 22.62 0.62 23.86
C VAL A 126 23.34 -0.28 24.85
N HIS A 127 24.14 0.33 25.71
CA HIS A 127 24.89 -0.34 26.77
C HIS A 127 24.22 -0.08 28.12
N VAL A 128 23.96 -1.15 28.87
CA VAL A 128 23.52 -1.07 30.27
C VAL A 128 24.55 -1.74 31.14
N GLY A 129 25.08 -1.02 32.13
CA GLY A 129 26.07 -1.56 33.05
C GLY A 129 25.49 -2.67 33.94
N VAL A 130 26.28 -3.70 34.18
CA VAL A 130 25.89 -4.90 34.94
C VAL A 130 26.98 -5.28 35.94
N ALA A 131 26.60 -5.97 37.01
CA ALA A 131 27.50 -6.30 38.11
C ALA A 131 28.74 -7.10 37.66
N ASP A 132 28.52 -8.13 36.84
CA ASP A 132 29.56 -9.00 36.31
C ASP A 132 29.12 -9.69 35.00
N ARG A 133 30.07 -10.42 34.36
CA ARG A 133 29.83 -11.10 33.08
C ARG A 133 28.89 -12.30 33.18
N ASP A 134 28.84 -13.01 34.31
CA ASP A 134 27.92 -14.15 34.47
C ASP A 134 26.47 -13.64 34.53
N MET A 135 26.26 -12.55 35.27
CA MET A 135 24.99 -11.83 35.29
C MET A 135 24.60 -11.33 33.90
N ALA A 136 25.53 -10.74 33.15
CA ALA A 136 25.30 -10.28 31.77
C ALA A 136 24.76 -11.40 30.86
N VAL A 137 25.37 -12.59 30.92
CA VAL A 137 24.97 -13.75 30.11
C VAL A 137 23.58 -14.27 30.52
N GLN A 138 23.28 -14.33 31.82
CA GLN A 138 21.97 -14.78 32.29
C GLN A 138 20.85 -13.79 31.95
N ILE A 139 21.14 -12.48 31.93
CA ILE A 139 20.17 -11.44 31.55
C ILE A 139 19.85 -11.51 30.05
N MET A 140 20.85 -11.79 29.21
CA MET A 140 20.72 -11.78 27.75
C MET A 140 19.54 -12.61 27.22
N GLY A 141 19.33 -13.83 27.74
CA GLY A 141 18.18 -14.67 27.37
C GLY A 141 16.85 -14.14 27.89
N ARG A 142 16.85 -13.48 29.06
CA ARG A 142 15.65 -12.96 29.74
C ARG A 142 15.12 -11.66 29.14
N VAL A 143 15.96 -10.89 28.45
CA VAL A 143 15.54 -9.66 27.76
C VAL A 143 15.02 -9.92 26.34
N ALA A 144 15.29 -11.09 25.77
CA ALA A 144 14.85 -11.47 24.42
C ALA A 144 13.36 -11.18 24.13
N PRO A 145 12.40 -11.39 25.07
CA PRO A 145 11.01 -10.99 24.91
C PRO A 145 10.81 -9.52 24.52
N ALA A 146 11.60 -8.58 25.04
CA ALA A 146 11.41 -7.15 24.78
C ALA A 146 11.86 -6.74 23.36
N LEU A 147 12.75 -7.51 22.73
CA LEU A 147 13.46 -7.10 21.51
C LEU A 147 12.56 -6.81 20.30
N PRO A 148 11.48 -7.58 20.01
CA PRO A 148 10.58 -7.25 18.90
C PRO A 148 9.93 -5.88 19.06
N ALA A 149 9.55 -5.48 20.27
CA ALA A 149 8.96 -4.16 20.52
C ALA A 149 10.00 -3.03 20.37
N LEU A 150 11.23 -3.25 20.85
CA LEU A 150 12.33 -2.28 20.67
C LEU A 150 12.68 -2.12 19.18
N LEU A 151 12.70 -3.21 18.40
CA LEU A 151 12.90 -3.15 16.96
C LEU A 151 11.79 -2.36 16.28
N ALA A 152 10.53 -2.64 16.59
CA ALA A 152 9.38 -1.95 16.01
C ALA A 152 9.38 -0.44 16.29
N LEU A 153 9.79 -0.03 17.50
CA LEU A 153 10.00 1.37 17.88
C LEU A 153 11.14 2.02 17.07
N SER A 154 12.27 1.31 16.91
CA SER A 154 13.45 1.85 16.23
C SER A 154 13.36 1.91 14.70
N ALA A 155 12.44 1.14 14.11
CA ALA A 155 12.43 0.87 12.67
C ALA A 155 12.43 2.15 11.82
N SER A 156 13.46 2.27 10.97
CA SER A 156 13.78 3.48 10.21
C SER A 156 14.38 3.16 8.84
N SER A 157 14.18 1.93 8.33
CA SER A 157 14.77 1.47 7.07
C SER A 157 13.73 0.83 6.14
N PRO A 158 12.70 1.57 5.69
CA PRO A 158 11.73 1.05 4.74
C PRO A 158 12.25 0.96 3.30
N PHE A 159 13.20 1.81 2.92
CA PHE A 159 13.74 1.90 1.58
C PHE A 159 15.13 1.25 1.47
N TRP A 160 15.37 0.55 0.36
CA TRP A 160 16.68 0.00 0.00
C TRP A 160 16.78 -0.12 -1.51
N ASN A 161 17.93 0.26 -2.10
CA ASN A 161 18.12 0.23 -3.56
C ASN A 161 17.06 1.02 -4.35
N GLY A 162 16.64 2.16 -3.79
CA GLY A 162 15.67 3.06 -4.39
C GLY A 162 14.23 2.55 -4.39
N GLN A 163 13.92 1.49 -3.65
CA GLN A 163 12.59 0.88 -3.60
C GLN A 163 12.08 0.77 -2.16
N ASP A 164 10.77 0.91 -1.97
CA ASP A 164 10.13 0.46 -0.72
C ASP A 164 10.21 -1.05 -0.67
N THR A 165 10.87 -1.57 0.37
CA THR A 165 11.13 -3.00 0.55
C THR A 165 9.91 -3.77 1.06
N GLY A 166 8.87 -3.05 1.50
CA GLY A 166 7.79 -3.57 2.31
C GLY A 166 8.16 -3.79 3.78
N TYR A 167 9.43 -3.75 4.19
CA TYR A 167 9.81 -3.87 5.61
C TYR A 167 9.77 -2.50 6.31
N ALA A 168 9.51 -2.45 7.60
CA ALA A 168 9.77 -1.24 8.40
C ALA A 168 11.27 -1.13 8.76
N SER A 169 11.92 -2.29 8.97
CA SER A 169 13.37 -2.42 9.14
C SER A 169 13.94 -3.48 8.20
N ILE A 170 14.35 -3.09 6.99
CA ILE A 170 15.10 -3.99 6.10
C ILE A 170 16.52 -4.26 6.64
N ARG A 171 17.07 -3.33 7.43
CA ARG A 171 18.35 -3.52 8.13
C ARG A 171 18.38 -4.84 8.92
N SER A 172 17.28 -5.14 9.63
CA SER A 172 17.16 -6.40 10.38
C SER A 172 17.24 -7.63 9.50
N ILE A 173 16.64 -7.60 8.31
CA ILE A 173 16.67 -8.72 7.35
C ILE A 173 18.08 -8.91 6.77
N ILE A 174 18.76 -7.79 6.46
CA ILE A 174 20.15 -7.81 6.02
C ILE A 174 21.04 -8.41 7.12
N TRP A 175 20.87 -7.95 8.37
CA TRP A 175 21.65 -8.38 9.53
C TRP A 175 21.47 -9.86 9.88
N GLN A 176 20.24 -10.38 9.82
CA GLN A 176 19.91 -11.77 10.19
C GLN A 176 20.54 -12.85 9.29
N ARG A 177 21.16 -12.47 8.18
CA ARG A 177 21.89 -13.39 7.29
C ARG A 177 23.33 -13.66 7.75
N TRP A 178 23.85 -12.87 8.68
CA TRP A 178 25.18 -13.11 9.24
C TRP A 178 25.19 -14.41 10.08
N PRO A 179 26.28 -15.21 10.02
CA PRO A 179 26.31 -16.54 10.65
C PRO A 179 26.08 -16.58 12.15
N SER A 180 26.39 -15.49 12.85
CA SER A 180 26.30 -15.33 14.31
C SER A 180 25.17 -14.40 14.76
N ALA A 181 24.35 -13.89 13.83
CA ALA A 181 23.24 -13.00 14.17
C ALA A 181 22.05 -13.76 14.75
N GLY A 182 21.32 -13.12 15.66
CA GLY A 182 20.17 -13.71 16.36
C GLY A 182 20.43 -14.01 17.83
N ALA A 183 19.55 -14.82 18.42
CA ALA A 183 19.67 -15.24 19.81
C ALA A 183 20.71 -16.36 19.97
N THR A 184 21.49 -16.30 21.05
CA THR A 184 22.42 -17.37 21.46
C THR A 184 21.71 -18.60 22.02
N GLY A 185 20.47 -18.44 22.49
CA GLY A 185 19.80 -19.43 23.33
C GLY A 185 20.24 -19.33 24.79
N PRO A 186 19.71 -20.19 25.67
CA PRO A 186 20.01 -20.13 27.10
C PRO A 186 21.46 -20.50 27.37
N MET A 187 22.10 -19.72 28.25
CA MET A 187 23.45 -19.95 28.73
C MET A 187 23.52 -19.69 30.23
N ALA A 188 24.29 -20.52 30.94
CA ALA A 188 24.34 -20.48 32.39
C ALA A 188 25.34 -19.44 32.93
N ASN A 189 26.43 -19.17 32.20
CA ASN A 189 27.54 -18.33 32.66
C ASN A 189 28.43 -17.83 31.51
N ALA A 190 29.34 -16.91 31.82
CA ALA A 190 30.32 -16.34 30.90
C ALA A 190 31.26 -17.40 30.30
N GLY A 191 31.59 -18.46 31.04
CA GLY A 191 32.43 -19.55 30.54
C GLY A 191 31.77 -20.38 29.44
N GLU A 192 30.43 -20.50 29.42
CA GLU A 192 29.68 -21.07 28.31
C GLU A 192 29.66 -20.14 27.09
N TYR A 193 29.43 -18.85 27.31
CA TYR A 193 29.46 -17.84 26.26
C TYR A 193 30.83 -17.77 25.56
N ASP A 194 31.91 -17.74 26.34
CA ASP A 194 33.27 -17.65 25.81
C ASP A 194 33.62 -18.89 24.98
N ARG A 195 33.17 -20.08 25.39
CA ARG A 195 33.33 -21.31 24.61
C ARG A 195 32.54 -21.26 23.30
N LEU A 196 31.29 -20.80 23.33
CA LEU A 196 30.49 -20.63 22.11
C LEU A 196 31.20 -19.71 21.10
N VAL A 197 31.71 -18.55 21.55
CA VAL A 197 32.44 -17.63 20.68
C VAL A 197 33.74 -18.25 20.18
N GLN A 198 34.49 -18.95 21.04
CA GLN A 198 35.71 -19.66 20.64
C GLN A 198 35.45 -20.78 19.63
N ASP A 199 34.35 -21.53 19.76
CA ASP A 199 33.97 -22.59 18.82
C ASP A 199 33.58 -22.00 17.45
N LEU A 200 32.87 -20.86 17.43
CA LEU A 200 32.55 -20.13 16.19
C LEU A 200 33.81 -19.59 15.49
N ILE A 201 34.81 -19.12 16.25
CA ILE A 201 36.10 -18.68 15.71
C ILE A 201 36.92 -19.88 15.24
N GLY A 202 37.03 -20.92 16.06
CA GLY A 202 37.82 -22.11 15.80
C GLY A 202 37.33 -22.93 14.60
N SER A 203 36.03 -22.89 14.31
CA SER A 203 35.43 -23.46 13.10
C SER A 203 35.66 -22.62 11.84
N GLY A 204 36.13 -21.37 11.97
CA GLY A 204 36.33 -20.44 10.87
C GLY A 204 35.04 -19.79 10.35
N VAL A 205 33.89 -20.02 11.02
CA VAL A 205 32.61 -19.40 10.65
C VAL A 205 32.64 -17.90 10.89
N ILE A 206 33.22 -17.46 12.02
CA ILE A 206 33.50 -16.05 12.28
C ILE A 206 35.02 -15.81 12.39
N ALA A 207 35.49 -14.66 11.92
CA ALA A 207 36.93 -14.36 11.89
C ALA A 207 37.49 -13.94 13.26
N ASP A 208 36.68 -13.29 14.10
CA ASP A 208 37.08 -12.79 15.41
C ASP A 208 35.86 -12.61 16.35
N ALA A 209 36.13 -12.33 17.64
CA ALA A 209 35.08 -12.15 18.65
C ALA A 209 34.18 -10.92 18.40
N LYS A 210 34.64 -9.91 17.63
CA LYS A 210 33.81 -8.74 17.30
C LYS A 210 32.70 -9.11 16.30
N MET A 211 32.84 -10.23 15.60
CA MET A 211 31.79 -10.82 14.75
C MET A 211 30.76 -11.64 15.53
N ALA A 212 30.74 -11.59 16.87
CA ALA A 212 29.62 -12.11 17.66
C ALA A 212 28.42 -11.14 17.55
N TYR A 213 27.62 -11.29 16.48
CA TYR A 213 26.54 -10.39 16.08
C TYR A 213 25.19 -10.69 16.74
N PHE A 214 25.21 -11.32 17.91
CA PHE A 214 24.02 -11.65 18.66
C PHE A 214 23.16 -10.42 18.95
N ASP A 215 21.84 -10.60 18.99
CA ASP A 215 20.85 -9.52 19.17
C ASP A 215 21.14 -8.67 20.42
N VAL A 216 21.58 -9.35 21.49
CA VAL A 216 22.09 -8.78 22.73
C VAL A 216 23.35 -9.55 23.09
N ARG A 217 24.37 -8.91 23.66
CA ARG A 217 25.61 -9.58 24.08
C ARG A 217 26.30 -8.90 25.27
N PRO A 218 27.09 -9.63 26.09
CA PRO A 218 28.07 -9.00 26.95
C PRO A 218 29.09 -8.23 26.11
N SER A 219 29.36 -6.97 26.45
CA SER A 219 30.40 -6.20 25.77
C SER A 219 31.77 -6.83 25.96
N SER A 220 32.61 -6.73 24.92
CA SER A 220 33.98 -7.24 24.94
C SER A 220 34.99 -6.29 25.60
N HIS A 221 34.59 -5.04 25.85
CA HIS A 221 35.46 -3.97 26.34
C HIS A 221 34.90 -3.20 27.54
N ALA A 222 33.62 -3.38 27.87
CA ALA A 222 32.96 -2.75 29.01
C ALA A 222 32.17 -3.76 29.86
N PRO A 223 31.99 -3.53 31.17
CA PRO A 223 31.16 -4.36 32.04
C PRO A 223 29.67 -4.05 31.82
N THR A 224 29.20 -4.24 30.59
CA THR A 224 27.86 -3.87 30.14
C THR A 224 27.21 -5.00 29.34
N LEU A 225 25.89 -5.04 29.34
CA LEU A 225 25.10 -5.74 28.35
C LEU A 225 24.76 -4.77 27.20
N GLU A 226 24.97 -5.21 25.97
CA GLU A 226 24.87 -4.42 24.75
C GLU A 226 23.69 -4.90 23.89
N LEU A 227 22.76 -4.00 23.57
CA LEU A 227 21.67 -4.19 22.61
C LEU A 227 22.14 -3.81 21.20
N ARG A 228 21.94 -4.67 20.20
CA ARG A 228 22.38 -4.41 18.79
C ARG A 228 21.28 -4.51 17.75
N THR A 229 20.06 -4.85 18.18
CA THR A 229 18.91 -5.11 17.31
C THR A 229 18.41 -3.86 16.58
N CYS A 230 18.44 -2.70 17.22
CA CYS A 230 17.73 -1.51 16.77
C CYS A 230 18.38 -0.82 15.56
N ASP A 231 17.55 -0.27 14.68
CA ASP A 231 18.00 0.66 13.65
C ASP A 231 18.44 1.99 14.29
N ALA A 232 19.29 2.76 13.61
CA ALA A 232 19.55 4.14 13.99
C ALA A 232 18.25 4.98 13.91
N CYS A 233 18.03 5.89 14.86
CA CYS A 233 16.78 6.64 14.97
C CYS A 233 16.97 8.11 14.58
N PRO A 234 16.23 8.69 13.62
CA PRO A 234 16.37 10.12 13.30
C PRO A 234 16.07 11.02 14.51
N LEU A 235 15.06 10.68 15.31
CA LEU A 235 14.72 11.42 16.53
C LEU A 235 15.45 10.84 17.74
N VAL A 236 16.17 11.69 18.47
CA VAL A 236 16.90 11.30 19.69
C VAL A 236 15.95 10.77 20.77
N ASP A 237 14.73 11.31 20.84
CA ASP A 237 13.71 10.86 21.79
C ASP A 237 13.29 9.39 21.57
N ASP A 238 13.34 8.89 20.34
CA ASP A 238 13.11 7.46 20.03
C ASP A 238 14.26 6.59 20.57
N ALA A 239 15.52 7.04 20.42
CA ALA A 239 16.70 6.35 20.96
C ALA A 239 16.70 6.31 22.50
N VAL A 240 16.32 7.41 23.14
CA VAL A 240 16.21 7.52 24.61
C VAL A 240 15.11 6.61 25.14
N LEU A 241 13.96 6.54 24.45
CA LEU A 241 12.87 5.61 24.78
C LEU A 241 13.36 4.15 24.76
N ILE A 242 14.06 3.75 23.70
CA ILE A 242 14.62 2.41 23.55
C ILE A 242 15.59 2.11 24.70
N ALA A 243 16.46 3.06 25.04
CA ALA A 243 17.41 2.90 26.13
C ALA A 243 16.74 2.73 27.51
N GLY A 244 15.70 3.51 27.79
CA GLY A 244 14.93 3.39 29.04
C GLY A 244 14.22 2.04 29.17
N LEU A 245 13.54 1.60 28.11
CA LEU A 245 12.89 0.28 28.10
C LEU A 245 13.90 -0.87 28.22
N PHE A 246 15.03 -0.80 27.52
CA PHE A 246 16.08 -1.81 27.61
C PHE A 246 16.69 -1.86 29.01
N ARG A 247 17.02 -0.71 29.60
CA ARG A 247 17.54 -0.61 30.97
C ARG A 247 16.58 -1.22 31.99
N ALA A 248 15.29 -0.89 31.89
CA ALA A 248 14.27 -1.47 32.77
C ALA A 248 14.13 -2.99 32.59
N ALA A 249 14.23 -3.50 31.35
CA ALA A 249 14.22 -4.93 31.06
C ALA A 249 15.44 -5.65 31.65
N VAL A 250 16.63 -5.04 31.56
CA VAL A 250 17.87 -5.53 32.20
C VAL A 250 17.70 -5.60 33.71
N ARG A 251 17.20 -4.52 34.34
CA ARG A 251 16.95 -4.49 35.79
C ARG A 251 15.93 -5.54 36.22
N LYS A 252 14.85 -5.70 35.45
CA LYS A 252 13.84 -6.72 35.73
C LYS A 252 14.44 -8.13 35.69
N ALA A 253 15.25 -8.41 34.67
CA ALA A 253 15.90 -9.71 34.52
C ALA A 253 16.89 -9.98 35.67
N GLU A 254 17.68 -8.97 36.08
CA GLU A 254 18.57 -9.04 37.24
C GLU A 254 17.81 -9.38 38.53
N VAL A 255 16.72 -8.66 38.82
CA VAL A 255 15.87 -8.94 39.99
C VAL A 255 15.29 -10.35 39.92
N ASP A 256 14.80 -10.77 38.75
CA ASP A 256 14.24 -12.12 38.57
C ASP A 256 15.31 -13.22 38.80
N ILE A 257 16.58 -12.99 38.44
CA ILE A 257 17.70 -13.90 38.71
C ILE A 257 18.00 -13.97 40.20
N LEU A 258 18.10 -12.82 40.87
CA LEU A 258 18.37 -12.74 42.32
C LEU A 258 17.25 -13.37 43.16
N ASP A 259 16.00 -13.26 42.71
CA ASP A 259 14.83 -13.91 43.30
C ASP A 259 14.76 -15.42 43.00
N GLY A 260 15.67 -15.96 42.19
CA GLY A 260 15.67 -17.37 41.80
C GLY A 260 14.51 -17.77 40.88
N LYS A 261 13.91 -16.82 40.16
CA LYS A 261 12.80 -17.11 39.23
C LYS A 261 13.33 -17.85 38.00
N PRO A 262 12.69 -18.95 37.58
CA PRO A 262 13.15 -19.71 36.42
C PRO A 262 13.06 -18.88 35.14
N GLU A 263 14.03 -19.08 34.24
CA GLU A 263 13.98 -18.48 32.91
C GLU A 263 12.84 -19.12 32.10
N LYS A 264 12.02 -18.30 31.45
CA LYS A 264 11.00 -18.75 30.52
C LYS A 264 11.62 -18.89 29.13
N LEU A 265 12.12 -20.09 28.83
CA LEU A 265 12.76 -20.38 27.56
C LEU A 265 11.77 -20.28 26.40
N ARG A 266 12.19 -19.62 25.33
CA ARG A 266 11.51 -19.66 24.04
C ARG A 266 12.28 -20.49 23.06
N ALA A 267 11.55 -21.23 22.24
CA ALA A 267 12.12 -21.86 21.07
C ALA A 267 12.69 -20.77 20.16
N GLN A 268 13.95 -20.93 19.75
CA GLN A 268 14.62 -19.94 18.89
C GLN A 268 13.86 -19.65 17.58
N PRO A 269 13.21 -20.62 16.89
CA PRO A 269 12.41 -20.31 15.72
C PRO A 269 11.30 -19.29 15.98
N LEU A 270 10.68 -19.31 17.18
CA LEU A 270 9.66 -18.33 17.56
C LEU A 270 10.25 -16.95 17.82
N HIS A 271 11.43 -16.86 18.44
CA HIS A 271 12.15 -15.59 18.60
C HIS A 271 12.49 -14.98 17.23
N ARG A 272 13.06 -15.79 16.32
CA ARG A 272 13.37 -15.36 14.95
C ARG A 272 12.11 -14.89 14.22
N ALA A 273 10.99 -15.60 14.35
CA ALA A 273 9.71 -15.21 13.76
C ALA A 273 9.19 -13.88 14.32
N ALA A 274 9.28 -13.67 15.64
CA ALA A 274 8.88 -12.42 16.28
C ALA A 274 9.74 -11.23 15.82
N MET A 275 11.05 -11.44 15.69
CA MET A 275 11.98 -10.44 15.15
C MET A 275 11.68 -10.11 13.69
N TRP A 276 11.42 -11.12 12.86
CA TRP A 276 11.03 -10.92 11.46
C TRP A 276 9.70 -10.17 11.35
N GLN A 277 8.71 -10.52 12.17
CA GLN A 277 7.41 -9.86 12.18
C GLN A 277 7.54 -8.39 12.60
N ALA A 278 8.33 -8.08 13.63
CA ALA A 278 8.62 -6.70 14.02
C ALA A 278 9.32 -5.92 12.91
N ALA A 279 10.30 -6.53 12.23
CA ALA A 279 10.99 -5.93 11.09
C ALA A 279 10.02 -5.64 9.93
N ARG A 280 9.04 -6.50 9.67
CA ARG A 280 8.05 -6.33 8.59
C ARG A 280 6.99 -5.30 8.94
N ALA A 281 6.44 -5.35 10.15
CA ALA A 281 5.23 -4.64 10.54
C ALA A 281 5.47 -3.24 11.12
N GLY A 282 6.61 -3.01 11.79
CA GLY A 282 6.86 -1.77 12.52
C GLY A 282 5.76 -1.46 13.54
N LEU A 283 5.36 -0.19 13.64
CA LEU A 283 4.26 0.25 14.52
C LEU A 283 2.87 0.17 13.89
N THR A 284 2.78 0.02 12.57
CA THR A 284 1.51 0.00 11.84
C THR A 284 0.79 -1.35 11.83
N GLY A 285 1.52 -2.45 12.07
CA GLY A 285 0.96 -3.80 11.99
C GLY A 285 0.85 -4.50 13.34
N GLU A 286 0.91 -5.82 13.30
CA GLU A 286 0.84 -6.68 14.48
C GLU A 286 2.23 -7.17 14.87
N LEU A 287 2.49 -7.23 16.18
CA LEU A 287 3.63 -7.90 16.76
C LEU A 287 3.20 -9.25 17.34
N LEU A 288 4.15 -10.16 17.47
CA LEU A 288 3.91 -11.42 18.16
C LEU A 288 3.91 -11.18 19.67
N ASP A 289 2.84 -11.58 20.35
CA ASP A 289 2.81 -11.58 21.80
C ASP A 289 3.84 -12.56 22.36
N LEU A 290 4.13 -12.31 23.63
CA LEU A 290 5.27 -12.86 24.33
C LEU A 290 4.88 -13.92 25.37
N GLY A 291 3.63 -14.38 25.32
CA GLY A 291 3.00 -15.37 26.17
C GLY A 291 3.42 -16.81 25.87
N VAL A 292 2.76 -17.76 26.54
CA VAL A 292 3.03 -19.21 26.38
C VAL A 292 2.57 -19.72 25.02
N HIS A 293 1.48 -19.16 24.51
CA HIS A 293 0.96 -19.39 23.17
C HIS A 293 0.97 -18.04 22.46
N PRO A 294 1.94 -17.80 21.56
CA PRO A 294 2.09 -16.50 20.93
C PRO A 294 0.88 -16.19 20.03
N GLU A 295 0.18 -15.11 20.32
CA GLU A 295 -0.87 -14.55 19.46
C GLU A 295 -0.37 -13.28 18.76
N ARG A 296 -1.11 -12.81 17.75
CA ARG A 296 -0.82 -11.53 17.11
C ARG A 296 -1.53 -10.42 17.87
N LEU A 297 -0.82 -9.33 18.15
CA LEU A 297 -1.37 -8.16 18.83
C LEU A 297 -0.99 -6.89 18.07
N PRO A 298 -1.88 -5.87 18.00
CA PRO A 298 -1.50 -4.56 17.49
C PRO A 298 -0.23 -4.03 18.18
N ALA A 299 0.72 -3.49 17.42
CA ALA A 299 2.02 -3.07 17.96
C ALA A 299 1.89 -2.10 19.15
N ALA A 300 0.98 -1.13 19.07
CA ALA A 300 0.69 -0.19 20.15
C ALA A 300 0.26 -0.89 21.46
N GLN A 301 -0.53 -1.95 21.35
CA GLN A 301 -0.94 -2.75 22.51
C GLN A 301 0.24 -3.51 23.09
N ALA A 302 1.05 -4.16 22.24
CA ALA A 302 2.24 -4.89 22.68
C ALA A 302 3.25 -3.98 23.41
N ILE A 303 3.48 -2.75 22.91
CA ILE A 303 4.37 -1.77 23.53
C ILE A 303 3.84 -1.31 24.89
N ARG A 304 2.53 -0.99 25.00
CA ARG A 304 1.91 -0.60 26.28
C ARG A 304 1.95 -1.74 27.30
N GLN A 305 1.74 -2.98 26.86
CA GLN A 305 1.88 -4.16 27.72
C GLN A 305 3.32 -4.35 28.22
N LEU A 306 4.32 -4.17 27.34
CA LEU A 306 5.73 -4.20 27.74
C LEU A 306 6.02 -3.14 28.80
N SER A 307 5.64 -1.88 28.54
CA SER A 307 5.82 -0.78 29.49
C SER A 307 5.16 -1.05 30.85
N ALA A 308 3.91 -1.50 30.84
CA ALA A 308 3.20 -1.86 32.07
C ALA A 308 3.92 -2.98 32.85
N SER A 309 4.53 -3.95 32.15
CA SER A 309 5.29 -5.03 32.78
C SER A 309 6.64 -4.58 33.37
N LEU A 310 7.19 -3.47 32.88
CA LEU A 310 8.46 -2.87 33.31
C LEU A 310 8.28 -1.71 34.28
N ARG A 311 7.04 -1.30 34.56
CA ARG A 311 6.70 -0.16 35.41
C ARG A 311 7.45 -0.13 36.75
N PRO A 312 7.54 -1.23 37.54
CA PRO A 312 8.23 -1.18 38.82
C PRO A 312 9.70 -0.78 38.69
N GLN A 313 10.39 -1.27 37.64
CA GLN A 313 11.79 -0.95 37.38
C GLN A 313 11.96 0.48 36.85
N LEU A 314 11.03 0.93 36.00
CA LEU A 314 11.02 2.31 35.52
C LEU A 314 10.79 3.31 36.67
N GLU A 315 9.90 3.00 37.62
CA GLU A 315 9.68 3.81 38.82
C GLU A 315 10.90 3.78 39.76
N GLU A 316 11.55 2.62 39.93
CA GLU A 316 12.80 2.49 40.70
C GLU A 316 13.92 3.38 40.13
N LEU A 317 14.03 3.43 38.79
CA LEU A 317 15.06 4.19 38.07
C LEU A 317 14.71 5.68 37.91
N GLY A 318 13.47 6.09 38.22
CA GLY A 318 12.97 7.44 37.99
C GLY A 318 12.61 7.74 36.52
N ASP A 319 12.54 6.73 35.67
CA ASP A 319 12.34 6.85 34.22
C ASP A 319 10.87 6.78 33.79
N TRP A 320 9.94 6.41 34.70
CA TRP A 320 8.56 6.10 34.33
C TRP A 320 7.87 7.22 33.54
N ALA A 321 7.91 8.45 34.05
CA ALA A 321 7.20 9.58 33.43
C ALA A 321 7.76 9.91 32.04
N ASP A 322 9.09 9.87 31.89
CA ASP A 322 9.76 10.14 30.62
C ASP A 322 9.44 9.04 29.59
N VAL A 323 9.57 7.77 29.98
CA VAL A 323 9.30 6.62 29.09
C VAL A 323 7.83 6.55 28.70
N GLU A 324 6.89 6.72 29.64
CA GLU A 324 5.45 6.75 29.36
C GLU A 324 5.10 7.87 28.36
N GLY A 325 5.62 9.08 28.60
CA GLY A 325 5.42 10.22 27.70
C GLY A 325 5.99 9.97 26.30
N LEU A 326 7.20 9.41 26.20
CA LEU A 326 7.85 9.11 24.94
C LEU A 326 7.14 7.99 24.15
N ILE A 327 6.60 6.98 24.83
CA ILE A 327 5.79 5.93 24.19
C ILE A 327 4.58 6.56 23.51
N GLU A 328 3.81 7.35 24.25
CA GLU A 328 2.58 7.93 23.69
C GLU A 328 2.89 8.93 22.57
N GLN A 329 4.00 9.69 22.66
CA GLN A 329 4.45 10.55 21.56
C GLN A 329 4.86 9.75 20.31
N THR A 330 5.61 8.65 20.48
CA THR A 330 6.08 7.81 19.37
C THR A 330 4.91 7.10 18.69
N LEU A 331 4.00 6.51 19.48
CA LEU A 331 2.77 5.93 18.96
C LEU A 331 1.90 6.99 18.26
N ALA A 332 1.87 8.22 18.77
CA ALA A 332 1.13 9.34 18.19
C ALA A 332 1.71 9.88 16.87
N ARG A 333 3.01 9.73 16.63
CA ARG A 333 3.69 10.21 15.40
C ARG A 333 4.04 9.09 14.40
N GLY A 334 4.00 7.84 14.82
CA GLY A 334 4.59 6.70 14.10
C GLY A 334 6.11 6.64 14.26
N ASN A 335 6.73 5.53 13.88
CA ASN A 335 8.19 5.42 13.88
C ASN A 335 8.77 6.14 12.64
N SER A 336 10.10 6.12 12.47
CA SER A 336 10.72 6.77 11.31
C SER A 336 10.28 6.13 9.99
N ALA A 337 10.12 4.82 9.91
CA ALA A 337 9.67 4.16 8.69
C ALA A 337 8.29 4.66 8.24
N ASP A 338 7.37 4.90 9.19
CA ASP A 338 6.04 5.45 8.91
C ASP A 338 6.13 6.86 8.33
N ARG A 339 6.98 7.72 8.91
CA ARG A 339 7.17 9.12 8.47
C ARG A 339 7.89 9.21 7.14
N GLN A 340 8.88 8.34 6.89
CA GLN A 340 9.57 8.24 5.61
C GLN A 340 8.62 7.85 4.48
N ARG A 341 7.74 6.86 4.71
CA ARG A 341 6.70 6.50 3.74
C ARG A 341 5.69 7.61 3.51
N ALA A 342 5.33 8.35 4.56
CA ALA A 342 4.44 9.50 4.42
C ALA A 342 5.06 10.59 3.54
N ALA A 343 6.34 10.94 3.74
CA ALA A 343 7.05 11.90 2.89
C ALA A 343 7.18 11.40 1.45
N TYR A 344 7.47 10.12 1.24
CA TYR A 344 7.51 9.55 -0.11
C TYR A 344 6.14 9.59 -0.79
N ALA A 345 5.05 9.29 -0.07
CA ALA A 345 3.71 9.22 -0.65
C ALA A 345 3.19 10.56 -1.21
N GLU A 346 3.72 11.70 -0.74
CA GLU A 346 3.31 13.02 -1.23
C GLU A 346 3.66 13.23 -2.71
N ASN A 347 4.93 12.98 -3.08
CA ASN A 347 5.45 13.31 -4.41
C ASN A 347 6.14 12.13 -5.12
N GLY A 348 6.35 11.02 -4.43
CA GLY A 348 7.09 9.85 -4.93
C GLY A 348 8.57 10.07 -5.11
N ARG A 349 9.18 10.98 -4.35
CA ARG A 349 10.60 11.32 -4.46
C ARG A 349 11.35 10.87 -3.22
N LEU A 350 12.41 10.09 -3.42
CA LEU A 350 13.31 9.71 -2.33
C LEU A 350 14.06 10.92 -1.75
N ASP A 351 14.20 12.01 -2.51
CA ASP A 351 14.82 13.24 -2.03
C ASP A 351 14.03 13.86 -0.88
N ASP A 352 12.68 13.80 -0.93
CA ASP A 352 11.81 14.25 0.16
C ASP A 352 12.02 13.39 1.42
N VAL A 353 12.30 12.10 1.24
CA VAL A 353 12.60 11.17 2.34
C VAL A 353 13.98 11.48 2.95
N VAL A 354 14.98 11.71 2.10
CA VAL A 354 16.33 12.10 2.54
C VAL A 354 16.26 13.42 3.31
N ASP A 355 15.54 14.41 2.79
CA ASP A 355 15.38 15.72 3.43
C ASP A 355 14.66 15.61 4.78
N LEU A 356 13.62 14.78 4.89
CA LEU A 356 12.97 14.48 6.16
C LEU A 356 13.96 13.89 7.17
N VAL A 357 14.69 12.83 6.81
CA VAL A 357 15.60 12.14 7.74
C VAL A 357 16.74 13.05 8.18
N VAL A 358 17.31 13.82 7.25
CA VAL A 358 18.35 14.83 7.56
C VAL A 358 17.79 15.89 8.50
N LYS A 359 16.62 16.45 8.20
CA LYS A 359 15.97 17.46 9.04
C LYS A 359 15.71 16.94 10.44
N GLU A 360 15.16 15.73 10.58
CA GLU A 360 14.90 15.10 11.88
C GLU A 360 16.20 14.82 12.65
N THR A 361 17.24 14.34 11.96
CA THR A 361 18.54 14.03 12.57
C THR A 361 19.23 15.28 13.12
N HIS A 362 19.09 16.42 12.44
CA HIS A 362 19.71 17.71 12.79
C HIS A 362 18.83 18.57 13.71
N GLY A 363 17.54 18.23 13.80
CA GLY A 363 16.51 19.02 14.49
C GLY A 363 16.48 18.82 16.01
N SER A 364 15.36 19.22 16.62
CA SER A 364 15.09 18.96 18.03
C SER A 364 14.94 17.47 18.30
N ALA A 365 15.31 17.04 19.52
CA ALA A 365 15.28 15.63 19.90
C ALA A 365 13.93 14.92 19.70
N GLY A 366 12.80 15.64 19.85
CA GLY A 366 11.46 15.10 19.64
C GLY A 366 10.88 15.32 18.24
N GLY A 367 11.65 15.94 17.34
CA GLY A 367 11.20 16.40 16.02
C GLY A 367 10.39 17.69 16.12
N ASP A 368 9.75 18.05 15.01
CA ASP A 368 8.81 19.16 15.00
C ASP A 368 7.63 18.86 15.93
N ALA A 369 7.21 19.86 16.70
CA ALA A 369 6.01 19.73 17.51
C ALA A 369 4.84 19.40 16.59
N ALA A 370 4.08 18.39 16.98
CA ALA A 370 2.86 18.01 16.28
C ALA A 370 1.93 19.21 16.13
N SER A 371 1.77 19.71 14.91
CA SER A 371 0.85 20.81 14.63
C SER A 371 -0.61 20.35 14.56
N LEU A 372 -0.83 19.08 14.22
CA LEU A 372 -2.17 18.53 13.99
C LEU A 372 -2.75 17.86 15.24
N PRO A 373 -4.00 18.20 15.62
CA PRO A 373 -4.69 17.56 16.72
C PRO A 373 -4.92 16.07 16.45
N SER A 374 -4.92 15.27 17.52
CA SER A 374 -5.35 13.87 17.44
C SER A 374 -6.86 13.81 17.25
N ILE A 375 -7.32 12.96 16.35
CA ILE A 375 -8.73 12.70 16.05
C ILE A 375 -9.25 11.72 17.10
N THR A 376 -9.64 12.24 18.25
CA THR A 376 -10.10 11.45 19.39
C THR A 376 -11.35 10.63 19.01
N GLY A 377 -11.37 9.35 19.41
CA GLY A 377 -12.49 8.45 19.12
C GLY A 377 -12.36 7.68 17.80
N TYR A 378 -11.42 8.06 16.92
CA TYR A 378 -11.11 7.31 15.71
C TYR A 378 -10.47 5.96 16.07
N ARG A 379 -10.90 4.89 15.40
CA ARG A 379 -10.30 3.55 15.54
C ARG A 379 -9.33 3.34 14.39
N PHE A 380 -8.03 3.51 14.62
CA PHE A 380 -7.03 3.24 13.59
C PHE A 380 -7.07 1.78 13.10
N ARG A 381 -6.87 1.59 11.80
CA ARG A 381 -6.64 0.29 11.15
C ARG A 381 -5.36 0.36 10.34
N ALA A 382 -4.63 -0.75 10.27
CA ALA A 382 -3.52 -0.86 9.34
C ALA A 382 -3.99 -0.57 7.91
N GLY A 383 -3.20 0.17 7.14
CA GLY A 383 -3.61 0.61 5.79
C GLY A 383 -4.58 1.78 5.74
N ASP A 384 -4.83 2.51 6.83
CA ASP A 384 -5.64 3.72 6.77
C ASP A 384 -4.97 4.82 5.93
N GLU A 385 -5.68 5.29 4.91
CA GLU A 385 -5.19 6.20 3.89
C GLU A 385 -5.10 7.65 4.35
N ALA A 386 -5.87 8.03 5.38
CA ALA A 386 -5.94 9.42 5.83
C ALA A 386 -5.37 9.60 7.24
N ILE A 387 -5.52 8.63 8.13
CA ILE A 387 -5.16 8.75 9.55
C ILE A 387 -4.04 7.77 9.89
N GLY A 388 -2.93 8.26 10.44
CA GLY A 388 -1.82 7.42 10.89
C GLY A 388 -2.09 6.71 12.23
N PRO A 389 -1.18 5.79 12.67
CA PRO A 389 -1.30 5.02 13.92
C PRO A 389 -1.57 5.87 15.16
N GLY A 390 -1.09 7.11 15.14
CA GLY A 390 -1.26 8.06 16.21
C GLY A 390 -2.57 8.82 16.27
N LEU A 391 -3.55 8.39 15.47
CA LEU A 391 -4.84 9.07 15.30
C LEU A 391 -4.65 10.51 14.79
N ARG A 392 -3.63 10.75 13.98
CA ARG A 392 -3.38 12.05 13.35
C ARG A 392 -3.51 11.92 11.86
N ALA A 393 -4.03 12.96 11.23
CA ALA A 393 -4.11 13.02 9.79
C ALA A 393 -2.71 12.96 9.17
N ARG A 394 -2.58 12.18 8.10
CA ARG A 394 -1.42 12.22 7.20
C ARG A 394 -1.36 13.61 6.54
N PRO A 395 -0.19 14.07 6.09
CA PRO A 395 -0.01 15.43 5.59
C PRO A 395 -1.03 15.85 4.52
N ALA A 396 -1.27 15.01 3.51
CA ALA A 396 -2.26 15.29 2.46
C ALA A 396 -3.68 15.52 2.99
N TYR A 397 -4.02 14.93 4.15
CA TYR A 397 -5.34 15.00 4.77
C TYR A 397 -5.44 15.97 5.95
N ALA A 398 -4.36 16.67 6.28
CA ALA A 398 -4.25 17.51 7.46
C ALA A 398 -5.45 18.46 7.62
N ASP A 399 -5.70 19.27 6.59
CA ASP A 399 -6.75 20.30 6.62
C ASP A 399 -8.16 19.72 6.53
N ILE A 400 -8.35 18.69 5.70
CA ILE A 400 -9.66 18.02 5.52
C ILE A 400 -10.08 17.31 6.80
N ALA A 401 -9.18 16.51 7.38
CA ALA A 401 -9.47 15.75 8.57
C ALA A 401 -9.75 16.67 9.77
N ASP A 402 -9.01 17.76 9.90
CA ASP A 402 -9.25 18.78 10.93
C ASP A 402 -10.62 19.47 10.75
N TYR A 403 -10.99 19.82 9.52
CA TYR A 403 -12.32 20.38 9.20
C TYR A 403 -13.45 19.44 9.65
N PHE A 404 -13.42 18.17 9.22
CA PHE A 404 -14.48 17.22 9.57
C PHE A 404 -14.47 16.82 11.04
N HIS A 405 -13.30 16.78 11.69
CA HIS A 405 -13.19 16.47 13.11
C HIS A 405 -13.82 17.55 14.01
N LYS A 406 -13.80 18.81 13.57
CA LYS A 406 -14.35 19.96 14.31
C LYS A 406 -15.87 20.15 14.16
N LEU A 407 -16.52 19.44 13.25
CA LEU A 407 -17.97 19.53 13.07
C LEU A 407 -18.70 19.02 14.32
N ASP A 408 -19.69 19.77 14.79
CA ASP A 408 -20.56 19.32 15.87
C ASP A 408 -21.65 18.36 15.34
N SER A 409 -22.27 17.61 16.27
CA SER A 409 -23.29 16.61 15.90
C SER A 409 -24.50 17.21 15.17
N ALA A 410 -24.85 18.47 15.44
CA ALA A 410 -25.97 19.15 14.78
C ALA A 410 -25.64 19.46 13.32
N THR A 411 -24.44 19.95 13.05
CA THR A 411 -23.94 20.23 11.69
C THR A 411 -23.78 18.94 10.89
N ILE A 412 -23.25 17.88 11.51
CA ILE A 412 -23.16 16.56 10.87
C ILE A 412 -24.55 16.05 10.45
N GLN A 413 -25.55 16.18 11.34
CA GLN A 413 -26.91 15.77 11.03
C GLN A 413 -27.52 16.62 9.90
N GLN A 414 -27.32 17.94 9.95
CA GLN A 414 -27.80 18.85 8.90
C GLN A 414 -27.20 18.51 7.52
N HIS A 415 -25.89 18.27 7.46
CA HIS A 415 -25.23 17.87 6.20
C HIS A 415 -25.73 16.51 5.70
N ALA A 416 -25.98 15.55 6.61
CA ALA A 416 -26.53 14.25 6.25
C ALA A 416 -27.95 14.35 5.66
N GLU A 417 -28.82 15.14 6.28
CA GLU A 417 -30.19 15.40 5.79
C GLU A 417 -30.15 16.10 4.42
N ALA A 418 -29.31 17.13 4.27
CA ALA A 418 -29.18 17.88 3.01
C ALA A 418 -28.63 17.00 1.87
N ARG A 419 -27.66 16.12 2.16
CA ARG A 419 -27.17 15.10 1.22
C ARG A 419 -28.30 14.16 0.79
N ASP A 420 -29.07 13.63 1.73
CA ASP A 420 -30.13 12.66 1.43
C ASP A 420 -31.23 13.30 0.58
N ASP A 421 -31.58 14.56 0.86
CA ASP A 421 -32.51 15.34 0.04
C ASP A 421 -31.94 15.63 -1.35
N TRP A 422 -30.66 16.02 -1.46
CA TRP A 422 -30.01 16.29 -2.73
C TRP A 422 -29.98 15.05 -3.63
N THR A 423 -29.52 13.91 -3.10
CA THR A 423 -29.44 12.65 -3.86
C THR A 423 -30.81 12.21 -4.36
N LYS A 424 -31.84 12.34 -3.53
CA LYS A 424 -33.23 12.06 -3.90
C LYS A 424 -33.74 13.00 -4.99
N ASN A 425 -33.46 14.30 -4.90
CA ASN A 425 -33.92 15.30 -5.88
C ASN A 425 -33.25 15.12 -7.25
N GLN A 426 -31.99 14.69 -7.28
CA GLN A 426 -31.27 14.38 -8.52
C GLN A 426 -31.66 13.02 -9.12
N GLY A 427 -32.44 12.20 -8.41
CA GLY A 427 -32.82 10.86 -8.84
C GLY A 427 -31.64 9.88 -8.85
N LEU A 428 -30.65 10.10 -7.97
CA LEU A 428 -29.51 9.20 -7.82
C LEU A 428 -29.94 7.92 -7.11
N SER A 429 -30.05 6.83 -7.86
CA SER A 429 -30.45 5.53 -7.36
C SER A 429 -29.63 4.39 -7.94
N PHE A 430 -29.68 3.25 -7.27
CA PHE A 430 -29.11 1.97 -7.70
C PHE A 430 -30.03 0.80 -7.29
N THR A 431 -29.94 -0.33 -7.97
CA THR A 431 -30.76 -1.52 -7.66
C THR A 431 -30.03 -2.47 -6.72
N VAL A 432 -30.69 -2.89 -5.64
CA VAL A 432 -30.22 -3.92 -4.69
C VAL A 432 -31.27 -5.01 -4.58
N GLY A 433 -30.93 -6.23 -5.03
CA GLY A 433 -31.85 -7.37 -4.93
C GLY A 433 -33.19 -7.15 -5.64
N GLY A 434 -33.22 -6.34 -6.71
CA GLY A 434 -34.44 -5.97 -7.44
C GLY A 434 -35.18 -4.75 -6.89
N GLU A 435 -34.75 -4.15 -5.77
CA GLU A 435 -35.34 -2.93 -5.22
C GLU A 435 -34.46 -1.70 -5.50
N LEU A 436 -35.09 -0.60 -5.92
CA LEU A 436 -34.41 0.68 -6.14
C LEU A 436 -34.10 1.34 -4.79
N ARG A 437 -32.82 1.63 -4.52
CA ARG A 437 -32.33 2.32 -3.33
C ARG A 437 -31.63 3.63 -3.70
N GLY A 438 -31.72 4.62 -2.82
CA GLY A 438 -31.05 5.91 -2.99
C GLY A 438 -29.53 5.77 -2.86
N PHE A 439 -28.79 6.44 -3.74
CA PHE A 439 -27.33 6.44 -3.77
C PHE A 439 -26.75 7.08 -2.50
N THR A 440 -26.09 6.28 -1.65
CA THR A 440 -25.54 6.77 -0.39
C THR A 440 -24.15 7.37 -0.63
N VAL A 441 -23.96 8.62 -0.23
CA VAL A 441 -22.69 9.35 -0.38
C VAL A 441 -22.11 9.64 1.01
N ASP A 442 -20.82 9.41 1.18
CA ASP A 442 -20.08 9.93 2.32
C ASP A 442 -19.41 11.26 1.95
N LEU A 443 -19.47 12.22 2.87
CA LEU A 443 -19.03 13.59 2.64
C LEU A 443 -17.52 13.79 2.79
N VAL A 444 -16.77 12.80 3.31
CA VAL A 444 -15.32 12.91 3.45
C VAL A 444 -14.66 12.47 2.14
N PRO A 445 -14.05 13.40 1.38
CA PRO A 445 -13.41 13.07 0.11
C PRO A 445 -12.15 12.23 0.31
N ARG A 446 -11.86 11.37 -0.66
CA ARG A 446 -10.62 10.59 -0.71
C ARG A 446 -9.61 11.27 -1.63
N ILE A 447 -8.41 11.56 -1.14
CA ILE A 447 -7.33 12.14 -1.94
C ILE A 447 -6.53 11.04 -2.61
N VAL A 448 -6.24 11.23 -3.90
CA VAL A 448 -5.21 10.48 -4.63
C VAL A 448 -4.19 11.49 -5.14
N THR A 449 -2.94 11.34 -4.70
CA THR A 449 -1.86 12.28 -5.03
C THR A 449 -1.51 12.21 -6.52
N ASN A 450 -0.86 13.26 -7.04
CA ASN A 450 -0.38 13.27 -8.43
C ASN A 450 0.60 12.12 -8.72
N HIS A 451 1.44 11.76 -7.75
CA HIS A 451 2.36 10.63 -7.87
C HIS A 451 1.61 9.31 -8.07
N GLU A 452 0.65 9.02 -7.19
CA GLU A 452 -0.17 7.81 -7.25
C GLU A 452 -0.99 7.78 -8.55
N TRP A 453 -1.63 8.89 -8.92
CA TRP A 453 -2.43 8.96 -10.14
C TRP A 453 -1.60 8.78 -11.40
N SER A 454 -0.38 9.33 -11.43
CA SER A 454 0.56 9.13 -12.54
C SER A 454 1.01 7.68 -12.69
N GLN A 455 1.21 6.96 -11.58
CA GLN A 455 1.51 5.52 -11.61
C GLN A 455 0.30 4.71 -12.12
N LEU A 456 -0.90 5.01 -11.60
CA LEU A 456 -2.14 4.38 -12.05
C LEU A 456 -2.38 4.64 -13.54
N ALA A 457 -2.15 5.87 -14.02
CA ALA A 457 -2.28 6.22 -15.44
C ALA A 457 -1.41 5.33 -16.32
N LYS A 458 -0.12 5.17 -15.98
CA LYS A 458 0.81 4.33 -16.76
C LYS A 458 0.37 2.87 -16.78
N GLY A 459 0.04 2.30 -15.63
CA GLY A 459 -0.32 0.88 -15.54
C GLY A 459 -1.69 0.55 -16.10
N LEU A 460 -2.70 1.39 -15.86
CA LEU A 460 -4.05 1.17 -16.38
C LEU A 460 -4.11 1.37 -17.90
N THR A 461 -3.40 2.34 -18.46
CA THR A 461 -3.35 2.53 -19.92
C THR A 461 -2.59 1.39 -20.61
N GLN A 462 -1.50 0.89 -20.02
CA GLN A 462 -0.82 -0.33 -20.47
C GLN A 462 -1.79 -1.52 -20.48
N ARG A 463 -2.46 -1.78 -19.36
CA ARG A 463 -3.43 -2.88 -19.21
C ARG A 463 -4.56 -2.77 -20.23
N ALA A 464 -5.12 -1.58 -20.41
CA ALA A 464 -6.23 -1.34 -21.31
C ALA A 464 -5.84 -1.56 -22.79
N ARG A 465 -4.64 -1.15 -23.19
CA ARG A 465 -4.09 -1.40 -24.54
C ARG A 465 -3.86 -2.89 -24.80
N ALA A 466 -3.42 -3.65 -23.80
CA ALA A 466 -3.25 -5.09 -23.92
C ALA A 466 -4.61 -5.81 -24.07
N ILE A 467 -5.61 -5.42 -23.26
CA ILE A 467 -6.98 -5.93 -23.38
C ILE A 467 -7.58 -5.61 -24.76
N GLU A 468 -7.43 -4.37 -25.22
CA GLU A 468 -7.91 -3.96 -26.55
C GLU A 468 -7.21 -4.75 -27.67
N SER A 469 -5.89 -4.95 -27.57
CA SER A 469 -5.12 -5.75 -28.53
C SER A 469 -5.58 -7.21 -28.56
N PHE A 470 -5.86 -7.78 -27.39
CA PHE A 470 -6.42 -9.13 -27.26
C PHE A 470 -7.80 -9.23 -27.90
N LEU A 471 -8.71 -8.31 -27.60
CA LEU A 471 -10.05 -8.30 -28.21
C LEU A 471 -9.96 -8.19 -29.74
N GLN A 472 -9.07 -7.36 -30.29
CA GLN A 472 -8.88 -7.28 -31.74
C GLN A 472 -8.31 -8.58 -32.35
N ASP A 473 -7.39 -9.26 -31.66
CA ASP A 473 -6.81 -10.51 -32.14
C ASP A 473 -7.78 -11.70 -32.01
N ALA A 474 -8.49 -11.81 -30.88
CA ALA A 474 -9.45 -12.88 -30.60
C ALA A 474 -10.57 -12.96 -31.65
N TYR A 475 -11.12 -11.79 -32.01
CA TYR A 475 -12.13 -11.66 -33.06
C TYR A 475 -11.53 -11.57 -34.48
N GLY A 476 -10.20 -11.57 -34.60
CA GLY A 476 -9.46 -11.46 -35.86
C GLY A 476 -8.65 -12.71 -36.19
N ALA A 477 -7.33 -12.56 -36.22
CA ALA A 477 -6.40 -13.60 -36.67
C ALA A 477 -6.11 -14.68 -35.62
N ARG A 478 -6.44 -14.45 -34.34
CA ARG A 478 -6.18 -15.33 -33.19
C ARG A 478 -4.71 -15.77 -33.12
N ARG A 479 -3.78 -14.84 -33.31
CA ARG A 479 -2.34 -15.11 -33.22
C ARG A 479 -1.94 -15.62 -31.83
N ILE A 480 -2.52 -15.10 -30.76
CA ILE A 480 -2.23 -15.53 -29.39
C ILE A 480 -2.52 -17.03 -29.16
N VAL A 481 -3.52 -17.57 -29.87
CA VAL A 481 -3.85 -19.00 -29.87
C VAL A 481 -2.90 -19.78 -30.78
N ALA A 482 -2.62 -19.26 -31.98
CA ALA A 482 -1.70 -19.89 -32.91
C ALA A 482 -0.27 -20.03 -32.37
N ASP A 483 0.17 -19.06 -31.56
CA ASP A 483 1.47 -19.04 -30.90
C ASP A 483 1.49 -19.86 -29.59
N GLY A 484 0.34 -20.39 -29.16
CA GLY A 484 0.21 -21.28 -28.01
C GLY A 484 0.29 -20.58 -26.65
N VAL A 485 0.09 -19.25 -26.59
CA VAL A 485 0.05 -18.49 -25.34
C VAL A 485 -1.28 -18.74 -24.62
N LEU A 486 -2.39 -18.76 -25.36
CA LEU A 486 -3.71 -19.18 -24.87
C LEU A 486 -4.21 -20.40 -25.62
N ALA A 487 -5.01 -21.24 -24.96
CA ALA A 487 -5.68 -22.34 -25.64
C ALA A 487 -6.90 -21.82 -26.43
N GLU A 488 -7.31 -22.55 -27.47
CA GLU A 488 -8.53 -22.22 -28.22
C GLU A 488 -9.77 -22.21 -27.32
N ALA A 489 -9.81 -23.09 -26.31
CA ALA A 489 -10.88 -23.16 -25.32
C ALA A 489 -10.94 -21.93 -24.39
N ASP A 490 -9.81 -21.23 -24.18
CA ASP A 490 -9.77 -19.99 -23.39
C ASP A 490 -10.34 -18.79 -24.19
N VAL A 491 -10.62 -18.97 -25.49
CA VAL A 491 -11.07 -17.89 -26.39
C VAL A 491 -12.41 -18.20 -27.04
N VAL A 492 -12.49 -19.27 -27.84
CA VAL A 492 -13.67 -19.58 -28.65
C VAL A 492 -14.73 -20.34 -27.85
N ASP A 493 -14.31 -21.19 -26.91
CA ASP A 493 -15.24 -21.90 -26.03
C ASP A 493 -15.56 -21.10 -24.75
N ALA A 494 -14.94 -19.92 -24.59
CA ALA A 494 -15.17 -19.04 -23.46
C ALA A 494 -16.60 -18.51 -23.46
N MET A 495 -17.22 -18.42 -22.28
CA MET A 495 -18.61 -17.98 -22.14
C MET A 495 -18.86 -16.55 -22.63
N GLY A 496 -17.83 -15.70 -22.60
CA GLY A 496 -17.88 -14.32 -23.12
C GLY A 496 -17.78 -14.20 -24.65
N TRP A 497 -17.51 -15.29 -25.37
CA TRP A 497 -17.38 -15.29 -26.83
C TRP A 497 -18.72 -15.12 -27.54
N ARG A 498 -18.75 -14.34 -28.63
CA ARG A 498 -19.94 -14.08 -29.45
C ARG A 498 -19.60 -14.16 -30.94
N VAL A 499 -20.26 -15.03 -31.70
CA VAL A 499 -19.92 -15.25 -33.12
C VAL A 499 -20.17 -14.00 -33.98
N GLU A 500 -21.24 -13.27 -33.70
CA GLU A 500 -21.64 -12.05 -34.38
C GLU A 500 -20.60 -10.95 -34.22
N ALA A 501 -19.85 -10.93 -33.12
CA ALA A 501 -18.91 -9.86 -32.88
C ALA A 501 -17.61 -10.02 -33.71
N ALA A 502 -17.44 -11.15 -34.41
CA ALA A 502 -16.43 -11.36 -35.45
C ALA A 502 -16.82 -10.73 -36.81
N LEU A 503 -18.06 -10.23 -36.96
CA LEU A 503 -18.52 -9.56 -38.18
C LEU A 503 -18.00 -8.12 -38.29
N LEU A 504 -17.50 -7.53 -37.19
CA LEU A 504 -16.98 -6.17 -37.20
C LEU A 504 -15.69 -6.09 -38.04
N PRO A 505 -15.42 -4.95 -38.70
CA PRO A 505 -14.21 -4.76 -39.50
C PRO A 505 -12.93 -5.02 -38.70
N THR A 506 -11.90 -5.57 -39.35
CA THR A 506 -10.58 -5.76 -38.74
C THR A 506 -10.00 -4.41 -38.29
N GLY A 507 -9.46 -4.36 -37.07
CA GLY A 507 -8.89 -3.14 -36.48
C GLY A 507 -9.92 -2.19 -35.87
N THR A 508 -11.20 -2.58 -35.80
CA THR A 508 -12.21 -1.85 -35.01
C THR A 508 -11.79 -1.81 -33.55
N VAL A 509 -11.81 -0.62 -32.95
CA VAL A 509 -11.64 -0.47 -31.49
C VAL A 509 -12.86 -1.06 -30.80
N ARG A 510 -12.64 -2.04 -29.92
CA ARG A 510 -13.71 -2.87 -29.36
C ARG A 510 -14.15 -2.41 -27.97
N ALA A 511 -13.22 -2.07 -27.09
CA ALA A 511 -13.47 -1.60 -25.75
C ALA A 511 -12.92 -0.17 -25.56
N PRO A 512 -13.49 0.85 -26.26
CA PRO A 512 -13.03 2.23 -26.13
C PRO A 512 -13.21 2.81 -24.73
N ILE A 513 -14.06 2.23 -23.88
CA ILE A 513 -14.26 2.66 -22.49
C ILE A 513 -14.06 1.45 -21.59
N GLN A 514 -13.00 1.46 -20.77
CA GLN A 514 -12.66 0.37 -19.86
C GLN A 514 -12.67 0.86 -18.42
N GLY A 515 -13.40 0.16 -17.54
CA GLY A 515 -13.44 0.43 -16.11
C GLY A 515 -12.56 -0.57 -15.35
N PHE A 516 -11.75 -0.07 -14.42
CA PHE A 516 -10.85 -0.89 -13.61
C PHE A 516 -11.17 -0.71 -12.13
N ASP A 517 -11.48 -1.81 -11.45
CA ASP A 517 -11.64 -1.82 -10.01
C ASP A 517 -10.27 -2.04 -9.37
N LEU A 518 -9.90 -1.10 -8.50
CA LEU A 518 -8.61 -1.03 -7.84
C LEU A 518 -8.79 -1.09 -6.34
N ILE A 519 -7.88 -1.80 -5.69
CA ILE A 519 -7.78 -1.83 -4.23
C ILE A 519 -6.39 -1.35 -3.81
N ARG A 520 -6.33 -0.80 -2.60
CA ARG A 520 -5.07 -0.52 -1.93
C ARG A 520 -4.92 -1.50 -0.77
N ASN A 521 -3.78 -2.18 -0.69
CA ASN A 521 -3.52 -3.11 0.42
C ASN A 521 -3.09 -2.36 1.69
N GLU A 522 -2.97 -3.08 2.80
CA GLU A 522 -2.57 -2.53 4.10
C GLU A 522 -1.15 -1.90 4.14
N PHE A 523 -0.34 -2.15 3.12
CA PHE A 523 1.01 -1.60 2.94
C PHE A 523 1.05 -0.42 1.95
N GLY A 524 -0.09 -0.01 1.42
CA GLY A 524 -0.21 1.13 0.52
C GLY A 524 -0.04 0.81 -0.97
N GLY A 525 0.15 -0.46 -1.36
CA GLY A 525 0.29 -0.89 -2.75
C GLY A 525 -1.05 -1.03 -3.48
N TRP A 526 -1.12 -0.53 -4.72
CA TRP A 526 -2.29 -0.65 -5.60
C TRP A 526 -2.34 -2.00 -6.31
N ARG A 527 -3.54 -2.57 -6.43
CA ARG A 527 -3.80 -3.78 -7.21
C ARG A 527 -5.09 -3.67 -8.00
N VAL A 528 -5.10 -4.20 -9.22
CA VAL A 528 -6.33 -4.39 -10.01
C VAL A 528 -7.09 -5.58 -9.43
N LEU A 529 -8.36 -5.39 -9.10
CA LEU A 529 -9.27 -6.41 -8.59
C LEU A 529 -10.12 -7.02 -9.70
N GLU A 530 -10.58 -6.19 -10.65
CA GLU A 530 -11.50 -6.60 -11.71
C GLU A 530 -11.41 -5.61 -12.90
N ASP A 531 -11.52 -6.15 -14.10
CA ASP A 531 -11.63 -5.39 -15.36
C ASP A 531 -13.11 -5.34 -15.77
N ASN A 532 -13.59 -4.23 -16.33
CA ASN A 532 -14.98 -4.06 -16.76
C ASN A 532 -14.97 -3.47 -18.17
N VAL A 533 -15.21 -4.30 -19.19
CA VAL A 533 -15.08 -3.91 -20.60
C VAL A 533 -16.35 -4.14 -21.44
N ARG A 534 -17.44 -4.58 -20.82
CA ARG A 534 -18.80 -4.56 -21.40
C ARG A 534 -19.41 -3.16 -21.36
N SER A 535 -20.00 -2.77 -20.22
CA SER A 535 -20.73 -1.53 -20.03
C SER A 535 -20.37 -0.93 -18.66
N PRO A 536 -19.11 -0.47 -18.47
CA PRO A 536 -18.65 -0.02 -17.17
C PRO A 536 -19.42 1.24 -16.73
N SER A 537 -19.92 1.22 -15.50
CA SER A 537 -20.69 2.32 -14.90
C SER A 537 -19.95 2.97 -13.74
N GLY A 538 -20.24 4.27 -13.51
CA GLY A 538 -19.70 5.06 -12.41
C GLY A 538 -19.26 6.48 -12.78
N ALA A 539 -19.12 6.80 -14.07
CA ALA A 539 -18.60 8.08 -14.54
C ALA A 539 -19.50 9.26 -14.17
N ALA A 540 -20.81 9.17 -14.44
CA ALA A 540 -21.74 10.23 -14.09
C ALA A 540 -21.92 10.36 -12.57
N TYR A 541 -21.86 9.23 -11.86
CA TYR A 541 -21.94 9.23 -10.39
C TYR A 541 -20.75 9.96 -9.77
N ALA A 542 -19.53 9.81 -10.30
CA ALA A 542 -18.37 10.55 -9.80
C ALA A 542 -18.52 12.08 -9.96
N VAL A 543 -19.02 12.53 -11.12
CA VAL A 543 -19.35 13.95 -11.36
C VAL A 543 -20.43 14.42 -10.38
N ALA A 544 -21.52 13.66 -10.24
CA ALA A 544 -22.61 14.01 -9.34
C ALA A 544 -22.16 14.12 -7.87
N VAL A 545 -21.27 13.23 -7.43
CA VAL A 545 -20.72 13.25 -6.08
C VAL A 545 -19.86 14.49 -5.85
N ARG A 546 -19.07 14.94 -6.84
CA ARG A 546 -18.34 16.22 -6.77
C ARG A 546 -19.29 17.39 -6.58
N HIS A 547 -20.33 17.49 -7.41
CA HIS A 547 -21.35 18.56 -7.29
C HIS A 547 -22.06 18.54 -5.94
N LEU A 548 -22.37 17.34 -5.42
CA LEU A 548 -22.94 17.19 -4.09
C LEU A 548 -22.03 17.81 -3.03
N LEU A 549 -20.73 17.47 -3.02
CA LEU A 549 -19.81 18.02 -2.04
C LEU A 549 -19.64 19.54 -2.19
N ASP A 550 -19.59 20.04 -3.42
CA ASP A 550 -19.50 21.48 -3.70
C ASP A 550 -20.74 22.25 -3.18
N GLU A 551 -21.91 21.62 -3.14
CA GLU A 551 -23.15 22.24 -2.63
C GLU A 551 -23.34 22.07 -1.11
N ILE A 552 -23.05 20.88 -0.57
CA ILE A 552 -23.36 20.52 0.82
C ILE A 552 -22.23 20.89 1.79
N VAL A 553 -20.97 20.83 1.35
CA VAL A 553 -19.78 21.16 2.16
C VAL A 553 -18.80 22.07 1.40
N PRO A 554 -19.24 23.24 0.90
CA PRO A 554 -18.39 24.14 0.10
C PRO A 554 -17.15 24.65 0.85
N GLU A 555 -17.19 24.69 2.19
CA GLU A 555 -16.11 25.16 3.05
C GLU A 555 -15.01 24.11 3.29
N ALA A 556 -15.21 22.86 2.83
CA ALA A 556 -14.19 21.83 2.93
C ALA A 556 -12.92 22.27 2.16
N PRO A 557 -11.74 22.34 2.80
CA PRO A 557 -10.51 22.81 2.17
C PRO A 557 -10.14 21.96 0.94
N ARG A 558 -9.93 22.58 -0.23
CA ARG A 558 -9.57 21.89 -1.48
C ARG A 558 -8.06 21.90 -1.70
N PRO A 559 -7.43 20.78 -2.08
CA PRO A 559 -6.02 20.77 -2.45
C PRO A 559 -5.78 21.59 -3.72
N ALA A 560 -4.60 22.19 -3.83
CA ALA A 560 -4.18 22.85 -5.06
C ALA A 560 -4.05 21.81 -6.20
N GLY A 561 -4.38 22.21 -7.43
CA GLY A 561 -4.29 21.32 -8.59
C GLY A 561 -5.36 20.23 -8.65
N LEU A 562 -6.45 20.32 -7.89
CA LEU A 562 -7.57 19.39 -7.94
C LEU A 562 -8.16 19.30 -9.36
N LEU A 563 -8.18 18.09 -9.91
CA LEU A 563 -8.75 17.83 -11.23
C LEU A 563 -10.28 17.86 -11.21
N ASP A 564 -10.86 18.27 -12.35
CA ASP A 564 -12.29 18.37 -12.56
C ASP A 564 -12.85 17.11 -13.23
N PRO A 565 -13.73 16.34 -12.56
CA PRO A 565 -14.33 15.15 -13.13
C PRO A 565 -15.23 15.43 -14.32
N GLU A 566 -15.77 16.65 -14.52
CA GLU A 566 -16.62 16.98 -15.68
C GLU A 566 -15.88 16.86 -17.03
N THR A 567 -14.54 16.91 -17.01
CA THR A 567 -13.70 16.68 -18.20
C THR A 567 -14.00 15.34 -18.89
N VAL A 568 -14.57 14.37 -18.15
CA VAL A 568 -15.03 13.09 -18.70
C VAL A 568 -16.01 13.24 -19.85
N PHE A 569 -16.90 14.24 -19.83
CA PHE A 569 -17.91 14.40 -20.86
C PHE A 569 -17.30 14.75 -22.22
N GLY A 570 -16.32 15.66 -22.22
CA GLY A 570 -15.54 16.00 -23.40
C GLY A 570 -14.71 14.82 -23.90
N LEU A 571 -14.05 14.11 -22.99
CA LEU A 571 -13.26 12.91 -23.31
C LEU A 571 -14.13 11.78 -23.90
N LEU A 572 -15.30 11.53 -23.33
CA LEU A 572 -16.28 10.57 -23.85
C LEU A 572 -16.71 10.96 -25.27
N ARG A 573 -17.02 12.25 -25.49
CA ARG A 573 -17.39 12.75 -26.81
C ARG A 573 -16.28 12.53 -27.83
N GLU A 574 -15.06 12.96 -27.51
CA GLU A 574 -13.88 12.80 -28.37
C GLU A 574 -13.63 11.33 -28.71
N THR A 575 -13.66 10.46 -27.70
CA THR A 575 -13.38 9.03 -27.84
C THR A 575 -14.38 8.35 -28.77
N LEU A 576 -15.68 8.61 -28.57
CA LEU A 576 -16.72 7.95 -29.34
C LEU A 576 -16.81 8.47 -30.78
N LEU A 577 -16.54 9.75 -31.01
CA LEU A 577 -16.59 10.33 -32.36
C LEU A 577 -15.28 10.12 -33.16
N ALA A 578 -14.20 9.67 -32.54
CA ALA A 578 -12.90 9.47 -33.18
C ALA A 578 -12.93 8.47 -34.37
N HIS A 579 -13.91 7.58 -34.41
CA HIS A 579 -14.08 6.57 -35.45
C HIS A 579 -15.21 6.86 -36.43
N ALA A 580 -15.89 8.02 -36.29
CA ALA A 580 -16.94 8.42 -37.21
C ALA A 580 -16.35 8.79 -38.58
N LYS A 581 -17.10 8.49 -39.65
CA LYS A 581 -16.69 8.78 -41.05
C LYS A 581 -17.16 10.16 -41.54
N SER A 582 -18.10 10.79 -40.84
CA SER A 582 -18.69 12.09 -41.18
C SER A 582 -17.87 13.25 -40.61
N ASP A 583 -17.83 14.39 -41.32
CA ASP A 583 -17.21 15.64 -40.86
C ASP A 583 -18.01 16.31 -39.71
N ASP A 584 -19.31 16.01 -39.58
CA ASP A 584 -20.18 16.45 -38.47
C ASP A 584 -20.94 15.23 -37.91
N PRO A 585 -20.26 14.40 -37.10
CA PRO A 585 -20.81 13.11 -36.71
C PRO A 585 -21.80 13.22 -35.54
N THR A 586 -22.86 12.42 -35.59
CA THR A 586 -23.86 12.32 -34.52
C THR A 586 -23.63 11.06 -33.69
N GLY A 587 -23.41 11.24 -32.38
CA GLY A 587 -23.39 10.15 -31.40
C GLY A 587 -24.72 10.03 -30.65
N ALA A 588 -25.07 8.80 -30.27
CA ALA A 588 -26.23 8.52 -29.43
C ALA A 588 -25.91 7.47 -28.34
N VAL A 589 -26.53 7.61 -27.17
CA VAL A 589 -26.53 6.63 -26.08
C VAL A 589 -27.79 5.78 -26.21
N LEU A 590 -27.63 4.49 -26.51
CA LEU A 590 -28.72 3.53 -26.60
C LEU A 590 -28.95 2.89 -25.23
N SER A 591 -30.13 3.13 -24.66
CA SER A 591 -30.54 2.69 -23.33
C SER A 591 -31.81 1.84 -23.38
N ALA A 592 -31.98 0.95 -22.40
CA ALA A 592 -33.25 0.24 -22.16
C ALA A 592 -34.37 1.16 -21.59
N GLY A 593 -34.08 2.45 -21.37
CA GLY A 593 -35.04 3.43 -20.87
C GLY A 593 -35.05 3.56 -19.36
N SER A 594 -36.14 4.10 -18.81
CA SER A 594 -36.30 4.41 -17.37
C SER A 594 -36.29 3.18 -16.46
N ASP A 595 -36.50 1.99 -17.03
CA ASP A 595 -36.48 0.73 -16.28
C ASP A 595 -35.04 0.23 -16.03
N SER A 596 -34.03 0.81 -16.71
CA SER A 596 -32.63 0.48 -16.47
C SER A 596 -32.17 0.96 -15.10
N SER A 597 -31.46 0.10 -14.38
CA SER A 597 -30.89 0.41 -13.06
C SER A 597 -29.87 1.56 -13.07
N ALA A 598 -29.29 1.87 -14.24
CA ALA A 598 -28.31 2.93 -14.44
C ALA A 598 -28.86 4.11 -15.27
N TRP A 599 -30.19 4.27 -15.35
CA TRP A 599 -30.84 5.29 -16.17
C TRP A 599 -30.34 6.72 -15.93
N TYR A 600 -30.09 7.09 -14.66
CA TYR A 600 -29.51 8.39 -14.30
C TYR A 600 -28.20 8.64 -15.06
N GLU A 601 -27.30 7.65 -15.06
CA GLU A 601 -26.01 7.78 -15.72
C GLU A 601 -26.16 7.86 -17.24
N HIS A 602 -27.06 7.09 -17.84
CA HIS A 602 -27.26 7.13 -19.29
C HIS A 602 -27.70 8.52 -19.74
N LYS A 603 -28.62 9.14 -19.00
CA LYS A 603 -29.08 10.51 -19.24
C LYS A 603 -27.95 11.53 -19.06
N ALA A 604 -27.24 11.47 -17.93
CA ALA A 604 -26.18 12.42 -17.62
C ALA A 604 -25.02 12.36 -18.63
N LEU A 605 -24.61 11.16 -19.07
CA LEU A 605 -23.58 10.99 -20.08
C LEU A 605 -24.03 11.50 -21.45
N ALA A 606 -25.28 11.23 -21.84
CA ALA A 606 -25.83 11.74 -23.10
C ALA A 606 -25.88 13.28 -23.11
N GLU A 607 -26.40 13.88 -22.04
CA GLU A 607 -26.50 15.33 -21.89
C GLU A 607 -25.12 15.99 -21.87
N GLY A 608 -24.20 15.50 -21.02
CA GLY A 608 -22.86 16.08 -20.87
C GLY A 608 -22.01 15.96 -22.13
N ALA A 609 -22.05 14.82 -22.84
CA ALA A 609 -21.30 14.62 -24.08
C ALA A 609 -21.98 15.24 -25.31
N GLY A 610 -23.20 15.78 -25.18
CA GLY A 610 -23.98 16.31 -26.29
C GLY A 610 -24.38 15.23 -27.30
N PHE A 611 -24.78 14.06 -26.80
CA PHE A 611 -25.31 12.94 -27.58
C PHE A 611 -26.83 12.82 -27.47
N LEU A 612 -27.44 12.17 -28.45
CA LEU A 612 -28.86 11.82 -28.35
C LEU A 612 -29.04 10.70 -27.31
N LEU A 613 -30.06 10.79 -26.47
CA LEU A 613 -30.48 9.67 -25.62
C LEU A 613 -31.63 8.96 -26.31
N VAL A 614 -31.43 7.71 -26.70
CA VAL A 614 -32.37 6.94 -27.53
C VAL A 614 -32.68 5.58 -26.90
N THR A 615 -33.90 5.11 -27.14
CA THR A 615 -34.32 3.73 -26.92
C THR A 615 -34.41 2.99 -28.25
N ALA A 616 -34.66 1.67 -28.21
CA ALA A 616 -34.86 0.89 -29.43
C ALA A 616 -36.00 1.44 -30.32
N ASP A 617 -37.08 1.96 -29.73
CA ASP A 617 -38.22 2.51 -30.48
C ASP A 617 -37.89 3.83 -31.20
N ASP A 618 -36.87 4.56 -30.73
CA ASP A 618 -36.40 5.81 -31.34
C ASP A 618 -35.48 5.58 -32.54
N LEU A 619 -35.00 4.36 -32.74
CA LEU A 619 -34.06 4.00 -33.81
C LEU A 619 -34.74 3.27 -34.96
N ALA A 620 -34.24 3.47 -36.18
CA ALA A 620 -34.56 2.68 -37.35
C ALA A 620 -33.32 2.46 -38.22
N VAL A 621 -33.36 1.48 -39.12
CA VAL A 621 -32.36 1.31 -40.16
C VAL A 621 -32.98 1.69 -41.50
N SER A 622 -32.41 2.71 -42.17
CA SER A 622 -32.83 3.19 -43.48
C SER A 622 -31.61 3.38 -44.38
N ASP A 623 -31.67 2.92 -45.63
CA ASP A 623 -30.57 3.04 -46.60
C ASP A 623 -29.21 2.56 -46.06
N HIS A 624 -29.21 1.45 -45.32
CA HIS A 624 -28.02 0.87 -44.66
C HIS A 624 -27.34 1.83 -43.67
N ARG A 625 -28.11 2.72 -43.05
CA ARG A 625 -27.69 3.63 -41.97
C ARG A 625 -28.61 3.48 -40.78
N VAL A 626 -28.05 3.60 -39.59
CA VAL A 626 -28.85 3.78 -38.37
C VAL A 626 -29.30 5.24 -38.31
N VAL A 627 -30.60 5.47 -38.09
CA VAL A 627 -31.20 6.80 -38.05
C VAL A 627 -32.11 6.96 -36.84
N GLU A 628 -32.18 8.18 -36.30
CA GLU A 628 -33.23 8.58 -35.38
C GLU A 628 -34.57 8.62 -36.14
N ARG A 629 -35.53 7.81 -35.71
CA ARG A 629 -36.82 7.61 -36.39
C ARG A 629 -37.62 8.90 -36.53
N ALA A 630 -37.57 9.78 -35.52
CA ALA A 630 -38.35 11.01 -35.49
C ALA A 630 -37.86 12.06 -36.49
N THR A 631 -36.55 12.14 -36.73
CA THR A 631 -35.93 13.23 -37.52
C THR A 631 -35.30 12.75 -38.82
N GLY A 632 -34.99 11.45 -38.93
CA GLY A 632 -34.19 10.88 -40.01
C GLY A 632 -32.70 11.19 -39.89
N ARG A 633 -32.23 11.76 -38.77
CA ARG A 633 -30.81 12.06 -38.54
C ARG A 633 -30.01 10.77 -38.47
N VAL A 634 -28.93 10.70 -39.25
CA VAL A 634 -27.99 9.56 -39.24
C VAL A 634 -27.21 9.54 -37.94
N ILE A 635 -27.05 8.35 -37.37
CA ILE A 635 -26.25 8.08 -36.17
C ILE A 635 -24.94 7.43 -36.61
N ASP A 636 -23.82 8.11 -36.39
CA ASP A 636 -22.47 7.63 -36.71
C ASP A 636 -21.90 6.74 -35.61
N THR A 637 -22.33 6.95 -34.36
CA THR A 637 -21.84 6.19 -33.21
C THR A 637 -22.95 5.89 -32.20
N LEU A 638 -23.04 4.63 -31.78
CA LEU A 638 -23.92 4.17 -30.71
C LEU A 638 -23.11 3.75 -29.49
N TYR A 639 -23.29 4.48 -28.39
CA TYR A 639 -22.87 4.04 -27.06
C TYR A 639 -23.92 3.11 -26.46
N LEU A 640 -23.65 1.81 -26.50
CA LEU A 640 -24.49 0.74 -26.03
C LEU A 640 -24.47 0.68 -24.50
N ARG A 641 -25.61 1.00 -23.88
CA ARG A 641 -25.86 0.90 -22.43
C ARG A 641 -27.04 -0.04 -22.17
N LEU A 642 -26.82 -1.30 -22.53
CA LEU A 642 -27.82 -2.36 -22.56
C LEU A 642 -27.52 -3.43 -21.51
N ASP A 643 -28.57 -4.02 -20.95
CA ASP A 643 -28.49 -5.18 -20.05
C ASP A 643 -28.59 -6.52 -20.81
N ILE A 644 -28.82 -6.45 -22.12
CA ILE A 644 -28.97 -7.59 -23.05
C ILE A 644 -27.99 -7.44 -24.21
N GLU A 645 -27.78 -8.52 -24.98
CA GLU A 645 -26.93 -8.46 -26.17
C GLU A 645 -27.58 -7.59 -27.26
N LEU A 646 -26.78 -6.88 -28.06
CA LEU A 646 -27.29 -6.00 -29.10
C LEU A 646 -28.22 -6.73 -30.07
N ILE A 647 -27.91 -8.00 -30.39
CA ILE A 647 -28.70 -8.79 -31.34
C ILE A 647 -30.12 -9.12 -30.84
N GLU A 648 -30.33 -9.03 -29.52
CA GLU A 648 -31.63 -9.24 -28.86
C GLU A 648 -32.47 -7.97 -28.78
N VAL A 649 -31.90 -6.81 -29.14
CA VAL A 649 -32.62 -5.53 -29.13
C VAL A 649 -33.68 -5.52 -30.22
N ALA A 650 -34.93 -5.33 -29.80
CA ALA A 650 -36.10 -5.22 -30.65
C ALA A 650 -36.83 -3.90 -30.39
N SER A 651 -37.52 -3.38 -31.40
CA SER A 651 -38.47 -2.28 -31.27
C SER A 651 -39.89 -2.75 -31.60
N ALA A 652 -40.90 -2.01 -31.16
CA ALA A 652 -42.29 -2.31 -31.50
C ALA A 652 -42.55 -2.31 -33.02
N ALA A 653 -41.78 -1.51 -33.76
CA ALA A 653 -41.89 -1.38 -35.22
C ALA A 653 -40.99 -2.37 -35.98
N ASP A 654 -39.97 -2.93 -35.35
CA ASP A 654 -38.95 -3.77 -35.97
C ASP A 654 -38.36 -4.78 -34.96
N PRO A 655 -38.83 -6.04 -34.97
CA PRO A 655 -38.33 -7.10 -34.08
C PRO A 655 -36.86 -7.47 -34.30
N ASP A 656 -36.31 -7.19 -35.49
CA ASP A 656 -34.95 -7.56 -35.89
C ASP A 656 -34.00 -6.34 -35.87
N LEU A 657 -34.35 -5.29 -35.13
CA LEU A 657 -33.60 -4.03 -35.13
C LEU A 657 -32.12 -4.22 -34.76
N GLY A 658 -31.85 -4.97 -33.69
CA GLY A 658 -30.50 -5.27 -33.23
C GLY A 658 -29.63 -5.96 -34.27
N VAL A 659 -30.18 -6.97 -34.94
CA VAL A 659 -29.54 -7.67 -36.07
C VAL A 659 -29.20 -6.68 -37.19
N LYS A 660 -30.16 -5.82 -37.57
CA LYS A 660 -29.95 -4.82 -38.63
C LYS A 660 -28.90 -3.78 -38.26
N ILE A 661 -28.85 -3.33 -37.00
CA ILE A 661 -27.78 -2.43 -36.51
C ILE A 661 -26.42 -3.13 -36.61
N MET A 662 -26.35 -4.41 -36.23
CA MET A 662 -25.14 -5.21 -36.34
C MET A 662 -24.68 -5.35 -37.81
N ASP A 663 -25.59 -5.54 -38.76
CA ASP A 663 -25.28 -5.58 -40.20
C ASP A 663 -24.70 -4.25 -40.73
N VAL A 664 -25.20 -3.11 -40.22
CA VAL A 664 -24.65 -1.78 -40.54
C VAL A 664 -23.26 -1.60 -39.91
N ALA A 665 -23.06 -2.10 -38.69
CA ALA A 665 -21.76 -2.06 -38.01
C ALA A 665 -20.71 -2.94 -38.71
N ALA A 666 -21.11 -4.05 -39.31
CA ALA A 666 -20.23 -4.96 -40.05
C ALA A 666 -19.58 -4.30 -41.30
N THR A 667 -20.21 -3.27 -41.89
CA THR A 667 -19.62 -2.45 -42.96
C THR A 667 -18.89 -1.20 -42.43
N GLY A 668 -18.83 -1.04 -41.11
CA GLY A 668 -18.29 0.12 -40.41
C GLY A 668 -19.09 1.39 -40.66
N ASP A 669 -20.37 1.29 -40.99
CA ASP A 669 -21.24 2.44 -41.28
C ASP A 669 -21.91 3.03 -40.02
N VAL A 670 -21.77 2.34 -38.88
CA VAL A 670 -21.99 2.84 -37.52
C VAL A 670 -20.91 2.27 -36.60
N PHE A 671 -20.34 3.10 -35.72
CA PHE A 671 -19.40 2.64 -34.68
C PHE A 671 -20.18 2.23 -33.43
N LEU A 672 -19.85 1.07 -32.86
CA LEU A 672 -20.48 0.55 -31.64
C LEU A 672 -19.50 0.64 -30.48
N ALA A 673 -19.89 1.29 -29.40
CA ALA A 673 -19.08 1.44 -28.20
C ALA A 673 -19.87 0.99 -26.97
N ASN A 674 -19.33 0.21 -26.05
CA ASN A 674 -18.34 -0.80 -26.38
C ASN A 674 -18.95 -1.83 -27.34
N ALA A 675 -18.11 -2.45 -28.17
CA ALA A 675 -18.54 -3.45 -29.14
C ALA A 675 -19.09 -4.71 -28.44
N PRO A 676 -20.04 -5.43 -29.07
CA PRO A 676 -20.46 -6.75 -28.61
C PRO A 676 -19.28 -7.72 -28.44
N GLY A 677 -19.43 -8.73 -27.58
CA GLY A 677 -18.43 -9.78 -27.39
C GLY A 677 -17.24 -9.43 -26.48
N ASN A 678 -17.22 -8.24 -25.87
CA ASN A 678 -16.17 -7.87 -24.92
C ASN A 678 -16.21 -8.66 -23.60
N GLY A 679 -17.30 -9.40 -23.35
CA GLY A 679 -17.41 -10.29 -22.20
C GLY A 679 -16.30 -11.35 -22.11
N LEU A 680 -15.61 -11.60 -23.22
CA LEU A 680 -14.42 -12.45 -23.31
C LEU A 680 -13.23 -11.91 -22.51
N ALA A 681 -13.09 -10.59 -22.38
CA ALA A 681 -11.91 -9.98 -21.74
C ALA A 681 -12.12 -9.58 -20.28
N ASP A 682 -13.36 -9.46 -19.82
CA ASP A 682 -13.68 -9.15 -18.41
C ASP A 682 -14.26 -10.32 -17.62
N ASP A 683 -14.31 -11.52 -18.19
CA ASP A 683 -14.57 -12.71 -17.38
C ASP A 683 -13.41 -13.00 -16.42
N LYS A 684 -13.72 -13.65 -15.30
CA LYS A 684 -12.73 -13.83 -14.24
C LYS A 684 -11.65 -14.85 -14.59
N ALA A 685 -11.85 -15.68 -15.60
CA ALA A 685 -10.84 -16.62 -16.06
C ALA A 685 -9.78 -15.87 -16.88
N MET A 686 -10.20 -14.96 -17.77
CA MET A 686 -9.31 -14.13 -18.58
C MET A 686 -8.52 -13.13 -17.75
N TYR A 687 -9.08 -12.65 -16.63
CA TYR A 687 -8.39 -11.78 -15.67
C TYR A 687 -6.98 -12.31 -15.28
N VAL A 688 -6.83 -13.63 -15.13
CA VAL A 688 -5.56 -14.28 -14.77
C VAL A 688 -4.50 -14.13 -15.87
N ALA A 689 -4.93 -14.09 -17.13
CA ALA A 689 -4.05 -14.04 -18.29
C ALA A 689 -3.60 -12.61 -18.66
N VAL A 690 -4.21 -11.56 -18.09
CA VAL A 690 -3.89 -10.17 -18.49
C VAL A 690 -2.40 -9.81 -18.37
N PRO A 691 -1.64 -10.25 -17.35
CA PRO A 691 -0.18 -10.11 -17.34
C PRO A 691 0.50 -10.67 -18.59
N ASP A 692 0.09 -11.87 -19.04
CA ASP A 692 0.61 -12.51 -20.24
C ASP A 692 0.18 -11.75 -21.51
N LEU A 693 -1.02 -11.14 -21.52
CA LEU A 693 -1.46 -10.28 -22.62
C LEU A 693 -0.57 -9.04 -22.75
N ILE A 694 -0.18 -8.43 -21.62
CA ILE A 694 0.72 -7.27 -21.60
C ILE A 694 2.09 -7.67 -22.19
N GLU A 695 2.66 -8.78 -21.72
CA GLU A 695 3.94 -9.27 -22.24
C GLU A 695 3.85 -9.60 -23.75
N TYR A 696 2.80 -10.31 -24.18
CA TYR A 696 2.66 -10.77 -25.56
C TYR A 696 2.38 -9.63 -26.55
N TYR A 697 1.45 -8.73 -26.25
CA TYR A 697 1.04 -7.68 -27.19
C TYR A 697 1.91 -6.44 -27.12
N LEU A 698 2.51 -6.13 -25.96
CA LEU A 698 3.23 -4.88 -25.75
C LEU A 698 4.75 -5.07 -25.61
N ASP A 699 5.24 -6.29 -25.39
CA ASP A 699 6.65 -6.57 -25.04
C ASP A 699 7.11 -5.77 -23.81
N GLU A 700 6.20 -5.64 -22.83
CA GLU A 700 6.39 -4.87 -21.60
C GLU A 700 6.11 -5.75 -20.37
N LYS A 701 6.73 -5.43 -19.23
CA LYS A 701 6.34 -6.03 -17.95
C LYS A 701 5.10 -5.32 -17.39
N PRO A 702 4.17 -6.03 -16.73
CA PRO A 702 3.05 -5.41 -16.04
C PRO A 702 3.50 -4.37 -15.01
N LEU A 703 2.97 -3.15 -15.11
CA LEU A 703 3.30 -2.04 -14.20
C LEU A 703 2.40 -2.00 -12.95
N LEU A 704 1.23 -2.64 -13.00
CA LEU A 704 0.32 -2.77 -11.86
C LEU A 704 0.08 -4.25 -11.57
N GLU A 705 0.12 -4.59 -10.28
CA GLU A 705 -0.16 -5.93 -9.83
C GLU A 705 -1.65 -6.24 -9.93
N SER A 706 -1.98 -7.46 -10.31
CA SER A 706 -3.30 -8.06 -10.12
C SER A 706 -3.37 -8.72 -8.73
N VAL A 707 -4.57 -8.84 -8.17
CA VAL A 707 -4.82 -9.75 -7.05
C VAL A 707 -4.49 -11.18 -7.49
N PRO A 708 -3.64 -11.93 -6.75
CA PRO A 708 -3.32 -13.30 -7.09
C PRO A 708 -4.59 -14.13 -7.23
N THR A 709 -4.78 -14.69 -8.42
CA THR A 709 -6.00 -15.38 -8.84
C THR A 709 -5.62 -16.71 -9.48
N TYR A 710 -6.30 -17.76 -9.05
CA TYR A 710 -6.06 -19.14 -9.45
C TYR A 710 -7.08 -19.57 -10.50
N ARG A 711 -6.59 -20.20 -11.56
CA ARG A 711 -7.34 -20.84 -12.64
C ARG A 711 -7.54 -22.31 -12.29
N LEU A 712 -8.77 -22.69 -11.95
CA LEU A 712 -9.04 -24.06 -11.48
C LEU A 712 -9.09 -25.11 -12.59
N SER A 713 -8.93 -24.69 -13.86
CA SER A 713 -8.67 -25.61 -14.96
C SER A 713 -7.23 -26.17 -14.93
N ASP A 714 -6.31 -25.53 -14.22
CA ASP A 714 -5.00 -26.11 -13.90
C ASP A 714 -5.12 -27.07 -12.71
N GLU A 715 -4.63 -28.30 -12.87
CA GLU A 715 -4.81 -29.35 -11.87
C GLU A 715 -4.06 -29.04 -10.55
N ALA A 716 -2.88 -28.42 -10.63
CA ALA A 716 -2.09 -28.10 -9.45
C ALA A 716 -2.73 -26.95 -8.66
N GLU A 717 -3.20 -25.91 -9.35
CA GLU A 717 -3.92 -24.80 -8.73
C GLU A 717 -5.25 -25.26 -8.13
N LYS A 718 -6.00 -26.11 -8.84
CA LYS A 718 -7.25 -26.70 -8.34
C LYS A 718 -7.05 -27.42 -7.02
N LEU A 719 -6.04 -28.30 -6.93
CA LEU A 719 -5.76 -29.05 -5.70
C LEU A 719 -5.40 -28.11 -4.53
N SER A 720 -4.56 -27.10 -4.78
CA SER A 720 -4.20 -26.06 -3.80
C SER A 720 -5.43 -25.31 -3.29
N VAL A 721 -6.32 -24.90 -4.20
CA VAL A 721 -7.55 -24.16 -3.88
C VAL A 721 -8.54 -25.04 -3.12
N LEU A 722 -8.71 -26.30 -3.53
CA LEU A 722 -9.61 -27.22 -2.85
C LEU A 722 -9.20 -27.37 -1.39
N ASP A 723 -7.91 -27.45 -1.06
CA ASP A 723 -7.45 -27.52 0.33
C ASP A 723 -7.74 -26.23 1.12
N ARG A 724 -7.66 -25.08 0.45
CA ARG A 724 -7.69 -23.73 1.06
C ARG A 724 -9.00 -22.95 0.85
N VAL A 725 -10.12 -23.56 0.44
CA VAL A 725 -11.40 -22.83 0.19
C VAL A 725 -11.82 -21.90 1.34
N GLY A 726 -11.56 -22.29 2.60
CA GLY A 726 -11.85 -21.48 3.79
C GLY A 726 -10.93 -20.28 4.01
N GLU A 727 -9.84 -20.16 3.25
CA GLU A 727 -8.85 -19.08 3.30
C GLU A 727 -8.96 -18.12 2.11
N LEU A 728 -9.69 -18.49 1.07
CA LEU A 728 -9.74 -17.80 -0.22
C LEU A 728 -11.09 -17.12 -0.49
N VAL A 729 -11.12 -16.20 -1.45
CA VAL A 729 -12.37 -15.72 -2.07
C VAL A 729 -12.64 -16.56 -3.31
N THR A 730 -13.78 -17.26 -3.38
CA THR A 730 -14.15 -18.03 -4.58
C THR A 730 -15.34 -17.40 -5.28
N LYS A 731 -15.26 -17.32 -6.61
CA LYS A 731 -16.23 -16.61 -7.45
C LYS A 731 -16.55 -17.44 -8.70
N PRO A 732 -17.80 -17.44 -9.17
CA PRO A 732 -18.10 -18.02 -10.48
C PRO A 732 -17.50 -17.13 -11.57
N VAL A 733 -17.03 -17.74 -12.66
CA VAL A 733 -16.38 -17.05 -13.80
C VAL A 733 -17.32 -16.01 -14.40
N ASP A 734 -18.59 -16.37 -14.58
CA ASP A 734 -19.65 -15.60 -15.24
C ASP A 734 -20.48 -14.70 -14.32
N GLY A 735 -20.31 -14.80 -13.00
CA GLY A 735 -21.20 -14.08 -12.07
C GLY A 735 -20.95 -12.58 -12.04
N GLU A 736 -22.00 -11.78 -12.25
CA GLU A 736 -21.96 -10.33 -12.13
C GLU A 736 -22.39 -9.87 -10.71
N GLY A 737 -22.02 -8.64 -10.33
CA GLY A 737 -22.59 -7.96 -9.16
C GLY A 737 -22.32 -8.61 -7.79
N GLY A 738 -21.34 -9.51 -7.69
CA GLY A 738 -21.01 -10.22 -6.44
C GLY A 738 -21.94 -11.39 -6.09
N HIS A 739 -22.75 -11.86 -7.03
CA HIS A 739 -23.52 -13.10 -6.88
C HIS A 739 -22.60 -14.33 -6.91
N GLY A 740 -22.89 -15.33 -6.08
CA GLY A 740 -22.10 -16.56 -5.99
C GLY A 740 -20.72 -16.42 -5.31
N VAL A 741 -20.35 -15.24 -4.81
CA VAL A 741 -19.05 -15.02 -4.12
C VAL A 741 -19.07 -15.55 -2.70
N LEU A 742 -18.11 -16.44 -2.38
CA LEU A 742 -17.82 -16.89 -1.01
C LEU A 742 -16.53 -16.24 -0.52
N ILE A 743 -16.57 -15.59 0.65
CA ILE A 743 -15.38 -15.09 1.36
C ILE A 743 -15.04 -16.12 2.45
N GLY A 744 -14.06 -16.99 2.17
CA GLY A 744 -13.69 -18.12 3.02
C GLY A 744 -13.54 -17.78 4.50
N PRO A 745 -12.73 -16.79 4.88
CA PRO A 745 -12.49 -16.45 6.29
C PRO A 745 -13.72 -15.97 7.07
N SER A 746 -14.77 -15.53 6.37
CA SER A 746 -16.04 -15.08 6.95
C SER A 746 -17.16 -16.13 6.83
N ALA A 747 -16.90 -17.25 6.14
CA ALA A 747 -17.85 -18.31 5.92
C ALA A 747 -17.82 -19.35 7.05
N ASN A 748 -18.98 -19.95 7.33
CA ASN A 748 -19.03 -21.09 8.24
C ASN A 748 -18.52 -22.37 7.55
N ALA A 749 -18.16 -23.39 8.34
CA ALA A 749 -17.57 -24.63 7.83
C ALA A 749 -18.48 -25.38 6.83
N ALA A 750 -19.81 -25.27 6.96
CA ALA A 750 -20.75 -25.92 6.05
C ALA A 750 -20.73 -25.27 4.66
N ALA A 751 -20.76 -23.93 4.60
CA ALA A 751 -20.67 -23.18 3.35
C ALA A 751 -19.34 -23.42 2.63
N VAL A 752 -18.23 -23.53 3.39
CA VAL A 752 -16.91 -23.88 2.83
C VAL A 752 -16.92 -25.30 2.23
N ALA A 753 -17.54 -26.27 2.90
CA ALA A 753 -17.63 -27.64 2.42
C ALA A 753 -18.52 -27.75 1.16
N GLU A 754 -19.63 -27.03 1.12
CA GLU A 754 -20.52 -26.94 -0.04
C GLU A 754 -19.79 -26.36 -1.25
N ARG A 755 -19.13 -25.20 -1.09
CA ARG A 755 -18.33 -24.60 -2.15
C ARG A 755 -17.20 -25.49 -2.64
N ARG A 756 -16.55 -26.23 -1.72
CA ARG A 756 -15.52 -27.20 -2.10
C ARG A 756 -16.08 -28.31 -2.99
N ALA A 757 -17.29 -28.80 -2.71
CA ALA A 757 -17.96 -29.77 -3.57
C ALA A 757 -18.34 -29.18 -4.94
N GLU A 758 -18.89 -27.96 -4.99
CA GLU A 758 -19.23 -27.27 -6.24
C GLU A 758 -18.00 -27.07 -7.14
N ILE A 759 -16.85 -26.72 -6.55
CA ILE A 759 -15.58 -26.56 -7.28
C ILE A 759 -15.07 -27.90 -7.79
N ALA A 760 -15.18 -28.96 -7.00
CA ALA A 760 -14.72 -30.29 -7.40
C ALA A 760 -15.56 -30.89 -8.53
N GLU A 761 -16.86 -30.55 -8.59
CA GLU A 761 -17.78 -31.02 -9.63
C GLU A 761 -17.54 -30.34 -10.99
N ASP A 762 -17.36 -29.02 -11.00
CA ASP A 762 -17.16 -28.24 -12.22
C ASP A 762 -16.14 -27.12 -12.00
N PRO A 763 -14.82 -27.43 -12.01
CA PRO A 763 -13.80 -26.46 -11.66
C PRO A 763 -13.69 -25.30 -12.66
N ALA A 764 -14.00 -25.54 -13.94
CA ALA A 764 -13.90 -24.51 -15.00
C ALA A 764 -14.87 -23.34 -14.79
N ARG A 765 -15.95 -23.54 -14.03
CA ARG A 765 -16.89 -22.48 -13.65
C ARG A 765 -16.40 -21.55 -12.55
N TRP A 766 -15.27 -21.83 -11.91
CA TRP A 766 -14.84 -21.12 -10.72
C TRP A 766 -13.43 -20.56 -10.84
N VAL A 767 -13.22 -19.44 -10.16
CA VAL A 767 -11.90 -18.91 -9.84
C VAL A 767 -11.77 -18.73 -8.33
N ALA A 768 -10.53 -18.73 -7.85
CA ALA A 768 -10.21 -18.38 -6.48
C ALA A 768 -9.21 -17.23 -6.43
N GLN A 769 -9.34 -16.34 -5.44
CA GLN A 769 -8.43 -15.21 -5.23
C GLN A 769 -7.92 -15.22 -3.80
N GLU A 770 -6.68 -14.78 -3.62
CA GLU A 770 -6.16 -14.48 -2.30
C GLU A 770 -6.99 -13.37 -1.63
N VAL A 771 -7.26 -13.51 -0.33
CA VAL A 771 -7.96 -12.48 0.43
C VAL A 771 -7.01 -11.31 0.64
N VAL A 772 -7.38 -10.14 0.14
CA VAL A 772 -6.62 -8.91 0.35
C VAL A 772 -7.29 -8.07 1.42
N THR A 773 -6.55 -7.71 2.46
CA THR A 773 -6.97 -6.69 3.42
C THR A 773 -7.04 -5.34 2.71
N LEU A 774 -8.26 -4.85 2.51
CA LEU A 774 -8.53 -3.53 1.93
C LEU A 774 -8.04 -2.43 2.87
N SER A 775 -7.49 -1.36 2.30
CA SER A 775 -7.26 -0.10 3.02
C SER A 775 -8.55 0.44 3.64
N SER A 776 -8.39 1.33 4.61
CA SER A 776 -9.52 2.06 5.20
C SER A 776 -9.41 3.55 4.95
N HIS A 777 -10.56 4.21 4.95
CA HIS A 777 -10.69 5.65 4.84
C HIS A 777 -11.72 6.17 5.85
N PRO A 778 -11.52 7.37 6.44
CA PRO A 778 -12.50 8.00 7.29
C PRO A 778 -13.85 8.16 6.58
N THR A 779 -14.91 7.89 7.31
CA THR A 779 -16.31 8.05 6.89
C THR A 779 -17.03 8.81 7.99
N LEU A 780 -17.79 9.84 7.62
CA LEU A 780 -18.51 10.70 8.54
C LEU A 780 -19.79 9.99 8.99
N THR A 781 -19.88 9.71 10.29
CA THR A 781 -21.06 9.10 10.93
C THR A 781 -21.65 10.07 11.96
N ALA A 782 -22.82 9.74 12.50
CA ALA A 782 -23.41 10.49 13.62
C ALA A 782 -22.50 10.51 14.88
N ARG A 783 -21.55 9.57 14.99
CA ARG A 783 -20.55 9.51 16.09
C ARG A 783 -19.25 10.25 15.75
N GLY A 784 -19.16 10.88 14.57
CA GLY A 784 -17.94 11.48 14.04
C GLY A 784 -17.25 10.55 13.02
N LEU A 785 -15.95 10.75 12.83
CA LEU A 785 -15.14 10.01 11.86
C LEU A 785 -14.89 8.56 12.30
N GLU A 786 -15.15 7.61 11.41
CA GLU A 786 -14.86 6.19 11.61
C GLU A 786 -14.24 5.55 10.36
N PRO A 787 -13.33 4.57 10.51
CA PRO A 787 -12.75 3.89 9.36
C PRO A 787 -13.79 3.02 8.65
N ARG A 788 -13.76 3.01 7.31
CA ARG A 788 -14.48 2.03 6.47
C ARG A 788 -13.57 1.58 5.34
N HIS A 789 -13.74 0.35 4.88
CA HIS A 789 -13.00 -0.16 3.74
C HIS A 789 -13.45 0.55 2.45
N VAL A 790 -12.50 0.86 1.58
CA VAL A 790 -12.76 1.54 0.31
C VAL A 790 -12.06 0.83 -0.84
N ASP A 791 -12.59 1.03 -2.04
CA ASP A 791 -11.91 0.72 -3.30
C ASP A 791 -12.03 1.91 -4.27
N LEU A 792 -11.47 1.78 -5.47
CA LEU A 792 -11.51 2.80 -6.50
C LEU A 792 -11.89 2.19 -7.84
N ARG A 793 -12.89 2.74 -8.52
CA ARG A 793 -13.11 2.46 -9.95
C ARG A 793 -12.55 3.61 -10.79
N ALA A 794 -11.63 3.30 -11.68
CA ALA A 794 -10.99 4.23 -12.59
C ALA A 794 -11.30 3.88 -14.06
N PHE A 795 -11.25 4.85 -14.98
CA PHE A 795 -11.69 4.64 -16.37
C PHE A 795 -10.63 5.04 -17.37
N VAL A 796 -10.29 4.13 -18.29
CA VAL A 796 -9.44 4.41 -19.44
C VAL A 796 -10.28 4.52 -20.70
N TYR A 797 -10.03 5.56 -21.48
CA TYR A 797 -10.65 5.83 -22.77
C TYR A 797 -9.63 5.57 -23.88
N LEU A 798 -10.03 4.84 -24.92
CA LEU A 798 -9.16 4.47 -26.05
C LEU A 798 -9.75 4.84 -27.40
N THR A 799 -8.89 5.36 -28.27
CA THR A 799 -9.13 5.53 -29.71
C THR A 799 -8.26 4.58 -30.55
N GLY A 800 -7.54 3.67 -29.89
CA GLY A 800 -6.65 2.68 -30.51
C GLY A 800 -5.74 2.00 -29.48
N VAL A 801 -4.84 1.13 -29.97
CA VAL A 801 -3.90 0.36 -29.13
C VAL A 801 -2.56 1.08 -28.88
N GLY A 802 -2.34 2.22 -29.51
CA GLY A 802 -1.11 3.00 -29.36
C GLY A 802 -1.03 3.75 -28.02
N PRO A 803 0.17 4.01 -27.47
CA PRO A 803 0.34 4.72 -26.19
C PRO A 803 -0.32 6.11 -26.15
N THR A 804 -0.32 6.84 -27.27
CA THR A 804 -0.93 8.17 -27.38
C THR A 804 -2.43 8.13 -27.63
N GLN A 805 -3.02 6.94 -27.77
CA GLN A 805 -4.43 6.72 -28.07
C GLN A 805 -5.19 6.17 -26.87
N SER A 806 -4.57 6.16 -25.68
CA SER A 806 -5.17 5.73 -24.42
C SER A 806 -4.99 6.81 -23.36
N ARG A 807 -6.07 7.16 -22.65
CA ARG A 807 -6.05 8.18 -21.60
C ARG A 807 -6.84 7.70 -20.37
N LEU A 808 -6.22 7.78 -19.19
CA LEU A 808 -6.93 7.68 -17.91
C LEU A 808 -7.74 8.97 -17.71
N ALA A 809 -9.04 8.85 -17.44
CA ALA A 809 -9.91 10.00 -17.20
C ALA A 809 -9.57 10.69 -15.88
N ASP A 810 -9.84 11.99 -15.76
CA ASP A 810 -9.45 12.80 -14.61
C ASP A 810 -10.42 12.66 -13.40
N PHE A 811 -10.99 11.46 -13.22
CA PHE A 811 -11.91 11.11 -12.14
C PHE A 811 -11.74 9.65 -11.69
N GLY A 812 -12.25 9.35 -10.50
CA GLY A 812 -12.46 7.98 -10.05
C GLY A 812 -13.67 7.88 -9.11
N LEU A 813 -14.38 6.77 -9.16
CA LEU A 813 -15.49 6.50 -8.24
C LEU A 813 -14.98 5.68 -7.06
N THR A 814 -14.81 6.31 -5.90
CA THR A 814 -14.49 5.60 -4.67
C THR A 814 -15.76 4.97 -4.10
N ARG A 815 -15.76 3.66 -3.86
CA ARG A 815 -16.87 2.98 -3.16
C ARG A 815 -16.45 2.68 -1.73
N VAL A 816 -17.41 2.73 -0.81
CA VAL A 816 -17.18 2.54 0.63
C VAL A 816 -18.08 1.47 1.21
N ALA A 817 -17.50 0.55 1.97
CA ALA A 817 -18.22 -0.55 2.61
C ALA A 817 -19.06 -0.06 3.81
N PRO A 818 -20.19 -0.73 4.11
CA PRO A 818 -20.94 -0.48 5.34
C PRO A 818 -20.15 -0.90 6.59
N GLU A 819 -20.65 -0.52 7.78
CA GLU A 819 -20.00 -0.85 9.06
C GLU A 819 -19.79 -2.36 9.21
N GLY A 820 -18.55 -2.76 9.55
CA GLY A 820 -18.18 -4.16 9.78
C GLY A 820 -18.01 -5.02 8.52
N SER A 821 -18.18 -4.47 7.32
CA SER A 821 -18.05 -5.19 6.05
C SER A 821 -16.75 -4.85 5.33
N MET A 822 -16.18 -5.83 4.63
CA MET A 822 -15.14 -5.63 3.60
C MET A 822 -15.74 -5.53 2.19
N VAL A 823 -17.03 -5.79 2.02
CA VAL A 823 -17.70 -5.74 0.73
C VAL A 823 -18.17 -4.32 0.45
N VAL A 824 -17.54 -3.70 -0.53
CA VAL A 824 -17.78 -2.32 -1.01
C VAL A 824 -18.83 -2.23 -2.12
N ASN A 825 -19.27 -3.36 -2.68
CA ASN A 825 -20.23 -3.37 -3.78
C ASN A 825 -21.59 -2.78 -3.33
N SER A 826 -22.12 -1.86 -4.14
CA SER A 826 -23.42 -1.23 -3.95
C SER A 826 -24.56 -2.26 -3.84
N SER A 827 -24.46 -3.39 -4.55
CA SER A 827 -25.43 -4.51 -4.44
C SER A 827 -25.55 -5.10 -3.02
N ARG A 828 -24.61 -4.79 -2.11
CA ARG A 828 -24.65 -5.18 -0.69
C ARG A 828 -24.63 -4.01 0.28
N GLY A 829 -25.06 -2.82 -0.16
CA GLY A 829 -25.21 -1.64 0.69
C GLY A 829 -23.94 -0.78 0.83
N GLY A 830 -23.00 -0.89 -0.10
CA GLY A 830 -21.87 0.04 -0.21
C GLY A 830 -22.31 1.42 -0.72
N GLY A 831 -21.72 2.48 -0.17
CA GLY A 831 -21.90 3.87 -0.61
C GLY A 831 -20.77 4.34 -1.52
N ALA A 832 -20.71 5.63 -1.82
CA ALA A 832 -19.65 6.27 -2.59
C ALA A 832 -19.01 7.46 -1.85
N LYS A 833 -17.81 7.83 -2.28
CA LYS A 833 -17.09 9.05 -1.87
C LYS A 833 -16.60 9.79 -3.11
N ASP A 834 -16.44 11.11 -2.99
CA ASP A 834 -15.69 11.88 -3.97
C ASP A 834 -14.22 11.43 -3.95
N THR A 835 -13.61 11.39 -5.12
CA THR A 835 -12.17 11.13 -5.27
C THR A 835 -11.50 12.41 -5.76
N TRP A 836 -10.73 13.04 -4.88
CA TRP A 836 -9.95 14.23 -5.16
C TRP A 836 -8.60 13.83 -5.73
N ILE A 837 -8.49 13.85 -7.05
CA ILE A 837 -7.24 13.59 -7.76
C ILE A 837 -6.47 14.89 -7.90
N ILE A 838 -5.23 14.90 -7.42
CA ILE A 838 -4.32 16.03 -7.55
C ILE A 838 -3.57 15.89 -8.89
N GLY A 839 -3.70 16.89 -9.77
CA GLY A 839 -2.97 16.96 -11.03
C GLY A 839 -1.51 17.39 -10.86
N PRO A 840 -0.73 17.39 -11.95
CA PRO A 840 0.61 17.97 -11.93
C PRO A 840 0.54 19.46 -11.56
N GLU A 841 1.53 19.95 -10.81
CA GLU A 841 1.63 21.39 -10.54
C GLU A 841 1.72 22.14 -11.88
N PRO A 842 0.99 23.28 -12.03
CA PRO A 842 1.15 24.11 -13.20
C PRO A 842 2.63 24.52 -13.27
N SER A 843 3.31 24.13 -14.35
CA SER A 843 4.68 24.56 -14.57
C SER A 843 4.71 26.09 -14.53
N GLU A 844 5.46 26.67 -13.59
CA GLU A 844 5.85 28.07 -13.70
C GLU A 844 6.61 28.21 -15.02
N GLU A 845 5.97 28.74 -16.05
CA GLU A 845 6.66 29.16 -17.27
C GLU A 845 7.73 30.18 -16.85
N HIS A 846 8.99 29.76 -16.87
CA HIS A 846 10.17 30.62 -16.70
C HIS A 846 10.57 31.28 -18.01
#